data_AF-A0A673KY06-F1
#
_entry.id   AF-A0A673KY06-F1
#
_cell.length_a   1.000
_cell.length_b   1.000
_cell.length_c   1.000
_cell.angle_alpha   90.00
_cell.angle_beta   90.00
_cell.angle_gamma   90.00
#
_symmetry.space_group_name_H-M   'P 1'
#
loop_
_entity.id
_entity.type
_entity.pdbx_description
1 polymer ?
#
loop_
_entity_poly.entity_id
_entity_poly.type
_entity_poly.pdbx_seq_one_letter_code
_entity_poly.pdbx_strand_id
1 'polypeptide(L)'
;MGLTKQYLRYVASAVFGVIGNQKANIAFVTLRGGEKGRYVAVGACEHVFIWDVRKAEKVLILEGKKHEVTYLCPSPDGVHIAVGYEDGGVRIFSLLNGESNISFSGHKSAVSVIRYDALGARLVTGSRDTDVIVWDIINECGLYRLKGHKDAITQILFLESKNLLITSSKDSFVKWWDLDTQHCFKTMVGHRTEVWGMVLLNQESRLITGSADSELRAWDIQYIEEGKEVGEPQEKKVRTLLEDDEEGLDEEPEERILSCKKAGSVLREARDRVVSLVTDAKAKVLACHGLDATLEVFTVLSEEEVQKKMDRKLKKAKKKTKSQGGGEDVPELVVERKLSDEIQKLANIKASSKIRSMDCLLVPNGEMKVALLLQNNTVETYTLKTSEKNPTGTKTSRLTLGGHRTDVRTLAFSSDNIAILSASGETVKVWNRSTLQVIRTMGCEYALCSLFVPGDRQIILGTKSGKIQIFDLASGSLLETTDAHDGALWSMCLSPDQRGIVTGGADKTVKFWDFELIKDRDSGKSKRLTVKHTRTLQLDEDVLCVRYSPDQRLLAVSLLDCTVKIFYTDTLKFFLSLYGHKLPVLCLDISHDSALIATGSADRNVKIWGLDFGDCHRSMFAHDDSVMFLQFVPKTHLFFTAGKDRKIKQWDADKFEHIQTLEGHHREVWCLAISPNGDHIVSSSHDKSLRLWERTREPIILEEEKEMEREAEFEESLAKGDEPVVPGETKGEAEPAGKKTIETVKAAEQIMEAIELYREESEKLEEHRATCKAAGKELPPPKMNPILVAFGNISPSRYVLEVIKKVRSSELEVSLLVLPFPYVPDLLKLFNGYVQQGLEVELVCRCLFFLLRVHFGQITSNQMLLSVIDELRTNTISKVREIRDVLGFNSAGLQFLQREIESKEDVMFFADATDRFEEKKRKRRKRERAVLTVT
;
A
#
# COMPACT_ATOMS: atom_id res chain seq x y z
N MET A 1 -24.05 8.56 -44.14
CA MET A 1 -23.09 8.36 -43.03
C MET A 1 -23.71 9.01 -41.81
N GLY A 2 -24.33 8.21 -40.93
CA GLY A 2 -24.87 8.76 -39.68
C GLY A 2 -23.72 9.33 -38.85
N LEU A 3 -23.90 10.50 -38.24
CA LEU A 3 -22.95 11.00 -37.24
C LEU A 3 -22.78 9.91 -36.20
N THR A 4 -21.61 9.28 -36.14
CA THR A 4 -21.25 8.41 -35.04
C THR A 4 -21.25 9.28 -33.78
N LYS A 5 -22.20 9.04 -32.87
CA LYS A 5 -22.25 9.68 -31.55
C LYS A 5 -20.89 9.41 -30.89
N GLN A 6 -20.05 10.44 -30.76
CA GLN A 6 -18.73 10.33 -30.17
C GLN A 6 -18.88 10.30 -28.65
N TYR A 7 -18.39 9.24 -28.00
CA TYR A 7 -18.33 9.15 -26.54
C TYR A 7 -17.03 9.76 -26.06
N LEU A 8 -17.09 10.59 -25.01
CA LEU A 8 -15.93 11.23 -24.41
C LEU A 8 -15.49 10.44 -23.17
N ARG A 9 -14.18 10.29 -22.99
CA ARG A 9 -13.60 9.52 -21.88
C ARG A 9 -13.69 10.24 -20.54
N TYR A 10 -14.00 9.50 -19.49
CA TYR A 10 -13.81 9.95 -18.11
C TYR A 10 -12.51 9.38 -17.55
N VAL A 11 -11.70 10.24 -16.94
CA VAL A 11 -10.40 9.87 -16.34
C VAL A 11 -10.42 10.24 -14.86
N ALA A 12 -9.80 9.41 -14.02
CA ALA A 12 -9.58 9.73 -12.62
C ALA A 12 -8.66 10.95 -12.51
N SER A 13 -9.16 12.03 -11.89
CA SER A 13 -8.39 13.27 -11.72
C SER A 13 -7.77 13.35 -10.34
N ALA A 14 -8.52 13.03 -9.28
CA ALA A 14 -7.99 13.11 -7.93
C ALA A 14 -8.68 12.19 -6.92
N VAL A 15 -7.90 11.76 -5.92
CA VAL A 15 -8.36 11.01 -4.74
C VAL A 15 -8.24 11.88 -3.49
N PHE A 16 -9.33 12.06 -2.76
CA PHE A 16 -9.40 12.84 -1.53
C PHE A 16 -10.32 12.18 -0.49
N GLY A 17 -10.49 12.78 0.70
CA GLY A 17 -11.28 12.18 1.78
C GLY A 17 -10.56 11.08 2.60
N VAL A 18 -9.36 10.68 2.20
CA VAL A 18 -8.51 9.71 2.93
C VAL A 18 -7.33 10.41 3.59
N ILE A 19 -7.12 10.10 4.87
CA ILE A 19 -5.93 10.44 5.65
C ILE A 19 -5.00 9.23 5.74
N GLY A 20 -5.58 8.04 5.99
CA GLY A 20 -4.86 6.78 5.99
C GLY A 20 -5.74 5.55 5.83
N ASN A 21 -5.28 4.63 4.99
CA ASN A 21 -5.92 3.36 4.70
C ASN A 21 -5.72 2.38 5.87
N GLN A 22 -6.72 1.54 6.13
CA GLN A 22 -6.67 0.50 7.15
C GLN A 22 -5.71 -0.64 6.82
N LYS A 23 -5.37 -0.85 5.53
CA LYS A 23 -4.47 -1.94 5.13
C LYS A 23 -3.01 -1.63 5.43
N ALA A 24 -2.59 -0.39 5.22
CA ALA A 24 -1.20 0.06 5.35
C ALA A 24 -0.73 0.28 6.79
N ASN A 25 0.58 0.23 6.99
CA ASN A 25 1.24 0.76 8.18
C ASN A 25 1.50 2.27 8.06
N ILE A 26 2.03 2.84 9.13
CA ILE A 26 2.45 4.24 9.23
C ILE A 26 3.97 4.26 9.41
N ALA A 27 4.64 5.26 8.84
CA ALA A 27 6.09 5.40 8.98
C ALA A 27 6.50 6.87 9.11
N PHE A 28 7.47 7.15 9.99
CA PHE A 28 8.13 8.44 10.06
C PHE A 28 9.08 8.61 8.88
N VAL A 29 9.06 9.80 8.29
CA VAL A 29 9.90 10.15 7.15
C VAL A 29 10.64 11.46 7.41
N THR A 30 11.86 11.56 6.90
CA THR A 30 12.66 12.79 6.91
C THR A 30 12.70 13.40 5.53
N LEU A 31 12.04 14.54 5.33
CA LEU A 31 12.09 15.27 4.07
C LEU A 31 13.16 16.37 4.11
N ARG A 32 14.06 16.38 3.12
CA ARG A 32 15.00 17.48 2.80
C ARG A 32 15.81 18.00 4.01
N GLY A 33 16.32 17.10 4.85
CA GLY A 33 17.08 17.47 6.06
C GLY A 33 16.24 18.14 7.15
N GLY A 34 14.90 18.06 7.06
CA GLY A 34 13.98 18.55 8.08
C GLY A 34 14.09 17.78 9.41
N GLU A 35 13.55 18.38 10.47
CA GLU A 35 13.56 17.78 11.82
C GLU A 35 12.94 16.37 11.83
N LYS A 36 13.67 15.40 12.41
CA LYS A 36 13.17 14.03 12.55
C LYS A 36 11.86 13.99 13.38
N GLY A 37 10.89 13.21 12.89
CA GLY A 37 9.59 13.05 13.52
C GLY A 37 8.63 14.24 13.31
N ARG A 38 8.76 14.96 12.19
CA ARG A 38 7.78 15.96 11.74
C ARG A 38 6.86 15.43 10.63
N TYR A 39 7.41 14.66 9.70
CA TYR A 39 6.65 14.13 8.57
C TYR A 39 6.32 12.65 8.79
N VAL A 40 5.13 12.27 8.34
CA VAL A 40 4.60 10.92 8.47
C VAL A 40 4.06 10.50 7.11
N ALA A 41 4.51 9.34 6.63
CA ALA A 41 3.99 8.68 5.45
C ALA A 41 2.86 7.72 5.84
N VAL A 42 1.77 7.77 5.08
CA VAL A 42 0.59 6.95 5.27
C VAL A 42 0.07 6.48 3.92
N GLY A 43 -0.28 5.20 3.80
CA GLY A 43 -0.93 4.69 2.60
C GLY A 43 -2.35 5.24 2.46
N ALA A 44 -2.75 5.67 1.28
CA ALA A 44 -4.06 6.21 0.94
C ALA A 44 -4.55 5.56 -0.36
N CYS A 45 -5.28 4.44 -0.23
CA CYS A 45 -5.67 3.58 -1.35
C CYS A 45 -4.44 3.16 -2.17
N GLU A 46 -4.34 3.54 -3.45
CA GLU A 46 -3.17 3.29 -4.30
C GLU A 46 -2.00 4.25 -4.07
N HIS A 47 -2.23 5.42 -3.48
CA HIS A 47 -1.21 6.45 -3.29
C HIS A 47 -0.60 6.40 -1.89
N VAL A 48 0.52 7.09 -1.69
CA VAL A 48 1.08 7.33 -0.35
C VAL A 48 1.07 8.84 -0.09
N PHE A 49 0.44 9.26 1.00
CA PHE A 49 0.39 10.65 1.42
C PHE A 49 1.44 10.91 2.49
N ILE A 50 2.25 11.94 2.28
CA ILE A 50 3.18 12.44 3.28
C ILE A 50 2.57 13.70 3.92
N TRP A 51 2.29 13.59 5.22
CA TRP A 51 1.66 14.62 6.02
C TRP A 51 2.69 15.37 6.86
N ASP A 52 2.59 16.71 6.90
CA ASP A 52 3.24 17.50 7.94
C ASP A 52 2.37 17.50 9.19
N VAL A 53 2.84 16.81 10.23
CA VAL A 53 2.11 16.60 11.48
C VAL A 53 1.86 17.92 12.23
N ARG A 54 2.72 18.93 12.05
CA ARG A 54 2.58 20.23 12.72
C ARG A 54 1.54 21.13 12.05
N LYS A 55 1.52 21.16 10.73
CA LYS A 55 0.61 21.99 9.93
C LYS A 55 -0.71 21.30 9.61
N ALA A 56 -0.76 19.97 9.73
CA ALA A 56 -1.87 19.14 9.29
C ALA A 56 -2.19 19.27 7.79
N GLU A 57 -1.15 19.50 6.98
CA GLU A 57 -1.25 19.65 5.52
C GLU A 57 -0.55 18.50 4.80
N LYS A 58 -1.03 18.17 3.60
CA LYS A 58 -0.38 17.22 2.69
C LYS A 58 0.79 17.92 2.02
N VAL A 59 1.98 17.32 2.08
CA VAL A 59 3.20 17.90 1.51
C VAL A 59 3.53 17.28 0.16
N LEU A 60 3.45 15.95 0.08
CA LEU A 60 3.80 15.19 -1.12
C LEU A 60 2.84 14.01 -1.28
N ILE A 61 2.47 13.73 -2.52
CA ILE A 61 1.69 12.57 -2.91
C ILE A 61 2.60 11.70 -3.77
N LEU A 62 2.78 10.44 -3.37
CA LEU A 62 3.44 9.43 -4.18
C LEU A 62 2.36 8.67 -4.93
N GLU A 63 2.29 8.87 -6.24
CA GLU A 63 1.24 8.32 -7.07
C GLU A 63 1.49 6.84 -7.39
N GLY A 64 0.74 5.94 -6.75
CA GLY A 64 0.62 4.55 -7.21
C GLY A 64 -0.32 4.39 -8.40
N LYS A 65 -0.27 3.21 -9.06
CA LYS A 65 -1.04 2.93 -10.29
C LYS A 65 -2.48 2.47 -9.99
N LYS A 66 -2.66 1.22 -9.54
CA LYS A 66 -3.98 0.57 -9.48
C LYS A 66 -4.28 -0.12 -8.14
N HIS A 67 -3.30 -0.79 -7.54
CA HIS A 67 -3.53 -1.61 -6.35
C HIS A 67 -3.33 -0.84 -5.05
N GLU A 68 -4.01 -1.26 -3.97
CA GLU A 68 -3.84 -0.63 -2.65
C GLU A 68 -2.45 -0.85 -2.09
N VAL A 69 -1.95 0.17 -1.39
CA VAL A 69 -0.75 0.09 -0.58
C VAL A 69 -1.01 -0.72 0.68
N THR A 70 -0.16 -1.71 0.93
CA THR A 70 -0.25 -2.64 2.07
C THR A 70 0.84 -2.41 3.10
N TYR A 71 2.03 -1.98 2.69
CA TYR A 71 3.15 -1.74 3.60
C TYR A 71 4.09 -0.64 3.10
N LEU A 72 4.70 0.08 4.03
CA LEU A 72 5.62 1.19 3.83
C LEU A 72 6.87 0.96 4.66
N CYS A 73 8.04 1.10 4.06
CA CYS A 73 9.32 1.04 4.74
C CYS A 73 10.22 2.20 4.26
N PRO A 74 10.53 3.19 5.10
CA PRO A 74 11.50 4.22 4.75
C PRO A 74 12.92 3.63 4.74
N SER A 75 13.77 4.08 3.81
CA SER A 75 15.16 3.67 3.77
C SER A 75 15.95 4.26 4.96
N PRO A 76 17.00 3.57 5.44
CA PRO A 76 17.89 4.10 6.49
C PRO A 76 18.51 5.46 6.13
N ASP A 77 18.77 5.69 4.84
CA ASP A 77 19.33 6.94 4.31
C ASP A 77 18.35 8.12 4.39
N GLY A 78 17.05 7.86 4.54
CA GLY A 78 16.00 8.86 4.59
C GLY A 78 15.69 9.54 3.25
N VAL A 79 16.21 9.01 2.14
CA VAL A 79 15.99 9.53 0.77
C VAL A 79 14.92 8.72 0.02
N HIS A 80 14.84 7.42 0.29
CA HIS A 80 13.95 6.51 -0.43
C HIS A 80 12.88 5.94 0.49
N ILE A 81 11.78 5.49 -0.10
CA ILE A 81 10.73 4.73 0.59
C ILE A 81 10.29 3.57 -0.29
N ALA A 82 10.31 2.36 0.28
CA ALA A 82 9.73 1.18 -0.35
C ALA A 82 8.25 1.08 0.02
N VAL A 83 7.43 0.82 -1.00
CA VAL A 83 5.98 0.73 -0.93
C VAL A 83 5.57 -0.63 -1.49
N GLY A 84 4.92 -1.44 -0.65
CA GLY A 84 4.34 -2.72 -1.04
C GLY A 84 2.86 -2.57 -1.39
N TYR A 85 2.43 -3.32 -2.40
CA TYR A 85 1.08 -3.30 -2.93
C TYR A 85 0.36 -4.65 -2.76
N GLU A 86 -0.97 -4.65 -2.94
CA GLU A 86 -1.83 -5.82 -2.81
C GLU A 86 -1.63 -6.89 -3.91
N ASP A 87 -1.10 -6.51 -5.07
CA ASP A 87 -0.77 -7.41 -6.19
C ASP A 87 0.57 -8.15 -6.03
N GLY A 88 1.32 -7.84 -4.95
CA GLY A 88 2.68 -8.34 -4.75
C GLY A 88 3.78 -7.46 -5.35
N GLY A 89 3.41 -6.35 -5.98
CA GLY A 89 4.35 -5.36 -6.47
C GLY A 89 5.00 -4.58 -5.32
N VAL A 90 6.27 -4.23 -5.48
CA VAL A 90 6.99 -3.32 -4.61
C VAL A 90 7.57 -2.19 -5.44
N ARG A 91 7.42 -0.95 -4.99
CA ARG A 91 8.02 0.21 -5.65
C ARG A 91 8.86 1.02 -4.70
N ILE A 92 9.97 1.54 -5.20
CA ILE A 92 10.83 2.44 -4.46
C ILE A 92 10.64 3.85 -5.01
N PHE A 93 10.17 4.73 -4.15
CA PHE A 93 9.99 6.14 -4.45
C PHE A 93 11.12 6.97 -3.88
N SER A 94 11.55 7.97 -4.64
CA SER A 94 12.42 9.03 -4.12
C SER A 94 11.60 10.10 -3.42
N LEU A 95 11.94 10.39 -2.17
CA LEU A 95 11.26 11.43 -1.38
C LEU A 95 11.60 12.86 -1.82
N LEU A 96 12.60 13.02 -2.69
CA LEU A 96 13.00 14.32 -3.24
C LEU A 96 12.05 14.79 -4.35
N ASN A 97 11.73 13.87 -5.28
CA ASN A 97 10.97 14.15 -6.49
C ASN A 97 9.55 13.57 -6.45
N GLY A 98 9.31 12.56 -5.64
CA GLY A 98 8.04 11.82 -5.61
C GLY A 98 7.88 10.77 -6.71
N GLU A 99 8.90 10.58 -7.54
CA GLU A 99 8.91 9.61 -8.65
C GLU A 99 9.30 8.20 -8.17
N SER A 100 8.72 7.18 -8.81
CA SER A 100 9.13 5.79 -8.64
C SER A 100 10.25 5.45 -9.62
N ASN A 101 11.44 5.17 -9.10
CA ASN A 101 12.56 4.77 -9.96
C ASN A 101 12.56 3.28 -10.24
N ILE A 102 12.16 2.47 -9.25
CA ILE A 102 12.34 1.01 -9.28
C ILE A 102 11.01 0.33 -8.95
N SER A 103 10.65 -0.69 -9.74
CA SER A 103 9.50 -1.55 -9.51
C SER A 103 9.91 -3.02 -9.51
N PHE A 104 9.63 -3.72 -8.43
CA PHE A 104 9.82 -5.15 -8.28
C PHE A 104 8.49 -5.89 -8.35
N SER A 105 8.46 -6.97 -9.12
CA SER A 105 7.31 -7.86 -9.23
C SER A 105 7.76 -9.32 -9.10
N GLY A 106 7.68 -9.85 -7.87
CA GLY A 106 8.06 -11.24 -7.58
C GLY A 106 7.03 -12.02 -6.78
N HIS A 107 6.18 -11.33 -6.02
CA HIS A 107 5.16 -11.96 -5.18
C HIS A 107 3.87 -12.22 -5.96
N LYS A 108 3.16 -13.29 -5.57
CA LYS A 108 1.86 -13.67 -6.15
C LYS A 108 0.71 -12.94 -5.49
N SER A 109 0.87 -12.58 -4.21
CA SER A 109 -0.17 -11.96 -3.40
C SER A 109 0.35 -10.72 -2.67
N ALA A 110 -0.52 -10.12 -1.86
CA ALA A 110 -0.24 -8.89 -1.14
C ALA A 110 1.04 -8.96 -0.30
N VAL A 111 1.91 -7.97 -0.47
CA VAL A 111 3.10 -7.79 0.35
C VAL A 111 2.69 -7.46 1.78
N SER A 112 3.13 -8.25 2.74
CA SER A 112 2.75 -8.11 4.16
C SER A 112 3.77 -7.28 4.94
N VAL A 113 5.06 -7.39 4.61
CA VAL A 113 6.14 -6.70 5.31
C VAL A 113 7.32 -6.42 4.38
N ILE A 114 7.97 -5.28 4.60
CA ILE A 114 9.18 -4.88 3.88
C ILE A 114 10.20 -4.40 4.91
N ARG A 115 11.47 -4.80 4.75
CA ARG A 115 12.58 -4.33 5.58
C ARG A 115 13.82 -4.08 4.74
N TYR A 116 14.42 -2.91 4.92
CA TYR A 116 15.76 -2.60 4.40
C TYR A 116 16.83 -3.21 5.30
N ASP A 117 17.96 -3.56 4.67
CA ASP A 117 19.23 -3.77 5.36
C ASP A 117 19.76 -2.44 5.95
N ALA A 118 20.67 -2.51 6.92
CA ALA A 118 21.23 -1.34 7.62
C ALA A 118 21.91 -0.34 6.67
N LEU A 119 22.56 -0.85 5.62
CA LEU A 119 23.21 -0.04 4.58
C LEU A 119 22.25 0.42 3.47
N GLY A 120 21.01 -0.08 3.45
CA GLY A 120 20.02 0.28 2.43
C GLY A 120 20.24 -0.33 1.04
N ALA A 121 21.26 -1.19 0.84
CA ALA A 121 21.55 -1.81 -0.46
C ALA A 121 20.64 -3.02 -0.78
N ARG A 122 20.26 -3.79 0.25
CA ARG A 122 19.36 -4.94 0.13
C ARG A 122 17.99 -4.63 0.72
N LEU A 123 16.96 -5.19 0.09
CA LEU A 123 15.57 -5.08 0.52
C LEU A 123 14.97 -6.47 0.65
N VAL A 124 14.34 -6.78 1.78
CA VAL A 124 13.61 -8.03 1.95
C VAL A 124 12.13 -7.77 2.04
N THR A 125 11.37 -8.62 1.37
CA THR A 125 9.93 -8.50 1.22
C THR A 125 9.31 -9.84 1.60
N GLY A 126 8.32 -9.80 2.48
CA GLY A 126 7.48 -10.95 2.82
C GLY A 126 6.07 -10.71 2.31
N SER A 127 5.43 -11.79 1.85
CA SER A 127 4.10 -11.74 1.26
C SER A 127 3.16 -12.72 1.95
N ARG A 128 1.86 -12.58 1.63
CA ARG A 128 0.83 -13.53 2.06
C ARG A 128 0.88 -14.87 1.31
N ASP A 129 1.69 -14.97 0.26
CA ASP A 129 1.93 -16.19 -0.52
C ASP A 129 2.98 -17.11 0.11
N THR A 130 3.39 -16.82 1.35
CA THR A 130 4.37 -17.56 2.17
C THR A 130 5.83 -17.36 1.79
N ASP A 131 6.11 -16.67 0.68
CA ASP A 131 7.46 -16.50 0.17
C ASP A 131 8.16 -15.26 0.72
N VAL A 132 9.45 -15.39 1.02
CA VAL A 132 10.33 -14.27 1.36
C VAL A 132 11.24 -14.03 0.18
N ILE A 133 11.27 -12.81 -0.35
CA ILE A 133 12.17 -12.45 -1.46
C ILE A 133 13.16 -11.38 -1.01
N VAL A 134 14.44 -11.66 -1.25
CA VAL A 134 15.56 -10.73 -1.07
C VAL A 134 15.86 -10.06 -2.41
N TRP A 135 15.83 -8.74 -2.42
CA TRP A 135 16.10 -7.89 -3.58
C TRP A 135 17.39 -7.12 -3.38
N ASP A 136 18.10 -6.93 -4.48
CA ASP A 136 19.18 -5.96 -4.60
C ASP A 136 18.64 -4.70 -5.27
N ILE A 137 18.81 -3.55 -4.61
CA ILE A 137 18.31 -2.27 -5.09
C ILE A 137 19.23 -1.69 -6.16
N ILE A 138 20.54 -1.98 -6.10
CA ILE A 138 21.52 -1.41 -7.02
C ILE A 138 21.43 -2.13 -8.36
N ASN A 139 21.37 -3.47 -8.32
CA ASN A 139 21.22 -4.29 -9.51
C ASN A 139 19.77 -4.41 -10.00
N GLU A 140 18.81 -3.89 -9.22
CA GLU A 140 17.38 -4.00 -9.49
C GLU A 140 16.94 -5.45 -9.77
N CYS A 141 17.49 -6.41 -9.01
CA CYS A 141 17.27 -7.85 -9.22
C CYS A 141 16.75 -8.53 -7.96
N GLY A 142 15.90 -9.54 -8.14
CA GLY A 142 15.57 -10.48 -7.07
C GLY A 142 16.68 -11.51 -6.91
N LEU A 143 17.43 -11.43 -5.81
CA LEU A 143 18.57 -12.30 -5.55
C LEU A 143 18.12 -13.74 -5.29
N TYR A 144 17.26 -13.94 -4.30
CA TYR A 144 16.79 -15.26 -3.88
C TYR A 144 15.35 -15.19 -3.36
N ARG A 145 14.56 -16.22 -3.67
CA ARG A 145 13.25 -16.50 -3.07
C ARG A 145 13.41 -17.62 -2.06
N LEU A 146 13.28 -17.32 -0.78
CA LEU A 146 13.35 -18.30 0.32
C LEU A 146 11.95 -18.90 0.56
N LYS A 147 11.80 -20.19 0.22
CA LYS A 147 10.60 -20.98 0.46
C LYS A 147 10.77 -21.81 1.73
N GLY A 148 9.86 -21.65 2.69
CA GLY A 148 9.87 -22.50 3.88
C GLY A 148 8.76 -22.27 4.88
N HIS A 149 8.10 -21.12 4.87
CA HIS A 149 6.91 -20.90 5.69
C HIS A 149 5.67 -21.57 5.08
N LYS A 150 4.68 -21.91 5.92
CA LYS A 150 3.43 -22.55 5.48
C LYS A 150 2.25 -21.57 5.37
N ASP A 151 2.36 -20.40 5.99
CA ASP A 151 1.34 -19.36 5.98
C ASP A 151 2.02 -17.98 5.84
N ALA A 152 1.20 -16.93 5.72
CA ALA A 152 1.63 -15.56 5.47
C ALA A 152 2.70 -15.08 6.45
N ILE A 153 3.73 -14.43 5.91
CA ILE A 153 4.81 -13.84 6.69
C ILE A 153 4.27 -12.59 7.39
N THR A 154 4.57 -12.45 8.68
CA THR A 154 4.07 -11.34 9.52
C THR A 154 5.12 -10.28 9.77
N GLN A 155 6.38 -10.68 10.00
CA GLN A 155 7.48 -9.75 10.26
C GLN A 155 8.83 -10.31 9.80
N ILE A 156 9.73 -9.42 9.41
CA ILE A 156 11.08 -9.74 8.95
C ILE A 156 12.07 -8.80 9.63
N LEU A 157 13.20 -9.34 10.07
CA LEU A 157 14.31 -8.59 10.67
C LEU A 157 15.64 -9.05 10.09
N PHE A 158 16.51 -8.08 9.81
CA PHE A 158 17.92 -8.30 9.56
C PHE A 158 18.70 -8.27 10.88
N LEU A 159 19.76 -9.06 10.93
CA LEU A 159 20.83 -8.91 11.92
C LEU A 159 21.95 -8.10 11.27
N GLU A 160 22.32 -6.98 11.89
CA GLU A 160 23.36 -6.05 11.44
C GLU A 160 24.76 -6.64 11.64
N SER A 161 24.95 -7.48 12.68
CA SER A 161 26.26 -8.05 13.03
C SER A 161 26.70 -9.23 12.14
N LYS A 162 25.75 -9.98 11.58
CA LYS A 162 25.99 -11.16 10.71
C LYS A 162 24.97 -11.17 9.58
N ASN A 163 25.32 -11.68 8.40
CA ASN A 163 24.48 -11.73 7.20
C ASN A 163 23.31 -12.74 7.31
N LEU A 164 22.50 -12.61 8.37
CA LEU A 164 21.43 -13.51 8.76
C LEU A 164 20.08 -12.80 8.73
N LEU A 165 19.03 -13.55 8.45
CA LEU A 165 17.65 -13.06 8.36
C LEU A 165 16.74 -13.85 9.29
N ILE A 166 15.90 -13.14 10.05
CA ILE A 166 14.88 -13.75 10.91
C ILE A 166 13.51 -13.42 10.35
N THR A 167 12.67 -14.45 10.17
CA THR A 167 11.31 -14.31 9.66
C THR A 167 10.29 -14.93 10.60
N SER A 168 9.18 -14.24 10.83
CA SER A 168 8.03 -14.77 11.57
C SER A 168 6.84 -14.95 10.65
N SER A 169 6.06 -16.00 10.88
CA SER A 169 4.86 -16.28 10.10
C SER A 169 3.66 -16.58 10.98
N LYS A 170 2.48 -16.48 10.35
CA LYS A 170 1.20 -16.93 10.90
C LYS A 170 1.18 -18.43 11.17
N ASP A 171 2.09 -19.21 10.59
CA ASP A 171 2.27 -20.65 10.86
C ASP A 171 2.81 -20.98 12.28
N SER A 172 2.94 -19.98 13.16
CA SER A 172 3.47 -20.04 14.53
C SER A 172 4.99 -20.19 14.64
N PHE A 173 5.70 -20.37 13.54
CA PHE A 173 7.15 -20.55 13.55
C PHE A 173 7.89 -19.23 13.33
N VAL A 174 9.09 -19.17 13.92
CA VAL A 174 10.09 -18.16 13.59
C VAL A 174 11.28 -18.89 12.99
N LYS A 175 11.65 -18.54 11.76
CA LYS A 175 12.72 -19.16 11.00
C LYS A 175 13.92 -18.25 10.90
N TRP A 176 15.09 -18.87 10.90
CA TRP A 176 16.39 -18.23 10.74
C TRP A 176 17.01 -18.70 9.45
N TRP A 177 17.41 -17.74 8.63
CA TRP A 177 18.01 -17.97 7.33
C TRP A 177 19.40 -17.42 7.34
N ASP A 178 20.32 -18.18 6.76
CA ASP A 178 21.63 -17.67 6.40
C ASP A 178 21.59 -17.21 4.95
N LEU A 179 21.96 -15.96 4.70
CA LEU A 179 21.89 -15.37 3.36
C LEU A 179 23.05 -15.81 2.47
N ASP A 180 24.15 -16.30 3.06
CA ASP A 180 25.30 -16.78 2.30
C ASP A 180 25.02 -18.18 1.74
N THR A 181 24.42 -19.05 2.56
CA THR A 181 24.11 -20.44 2.20
C THR A 181 22.66 -20.68 1.75
N GLN A 182 21.79 -19.68 1.90
CA GLN A 182 20.41 -19.65 1.38
C GLN A 182 19.49 -20.76 1.90
N HIS A 183 19.78 -21.33 3.08
CA HIS A 183 18.91 -22.34 3.70
C HIS A 183 18.42 -21.88 5.08
N CYS A 184 17.31 -22.48 5.51
CA CYS A 184 16.81 -22.28 6.85
C CYS A 184 17.57 -23.22 7.81
N PHE A 185 18.54 -22.69 8.56
CA PHE A 185 19.33 -23.52 9.48
C PHE A 185 18.68 -23.71 10.85
N LYS A 186 17.70 -22.87 11.24
CA LYS A 186 17.04 -22.98 12.55
C LYS A 186 15.58 -22.56 12.52
N THR A 187 14.71 -23.45 13.00
CA THR A 187 13.29 -23.16 13.23
C THR A 187 13.00 -23.13 14.73
N MET A 188 12.50 -22.00 15.24
CA MET A 188 12.14 -21.87 16.64
C MET A 188 10.73 -22.40 16.89
N VAL A 189 10.64 -23.43 17.74
CA VAL A 189 9.37 -24.01 18.20
C VAL A 189 9.13 -23.59 19.65
N GLY A 190 8.10 -22.78 19.87
CA GLY A 190 7.76 -22.34 21.23
C GLY A 190 6.49 -21.50 21.36
N HIS A 191 5.84 -21.23 20.24
CA HIS A 191 4.54 -20.59 20.16
C HIS A 191 3.47 -21.64 19.90
N ARG A 192 2.35 -21.57 20.64
CA ARG A 192 1.17 -22.41 20.37
C ARG A 192 0.21 -21.75 19.37
N THR A 193 0.31 -20.43 19.24
CA THR A 193 -0.53 -19.61 18.39
C THR A 193 0.34 -18.78 17.45
N GLU A 194 -0.30 -18.19 16.44
CA GLU A 194 0.33 -17.39 15.38
C GLU A 194 1.27 -16.30 15.95
N VAL A 195 2.39 -16.05 15.29
CA VAL A 195 3.34 -14.99 15.66
C VAL A 195 3.09 -13.78 14.78
N TRP A 196 2.75 -12.64 15.40
CA TRP A 196 2.30 -11.42 14.70
C TRP A 196 3.30 -10.29 14.73
N GLY A 197 4.18 -10.26 15.72
CA GLY A 197 5.21 -9.23 15.83
C GLY A 197 6.51 -9.81 16.33
N MET A 198 7.61 -9.19 15.93
CA MET A 198 8.95 -9.64 16.28
C MET A 198 9.91 -8.47 16.31
N VAL A 199 10.72 -8.33 17.36
CA VAL A 199 11.72 -7.25 17.45
C VAL A 199 12.99 -7.66 18.17
N LEU A 200 14.13 -7.13 17.73
CA LEU A 200 15.44 -7.28 18.34
C LEU A 200 15.71 -6.17 19.37
N LEU A 201 16.35 -6.54 20.48
CA LEU A 201 16.70 -5.66 21.61
C LEU A 201 18.16 -5.83 22.01
N ASN A 202 18.69 -4.83 22.73
CA ASN A 202 20.03 -4.84 23.34
C ASN A 202 21.14 -5.27 22.36
N GLN A 203 21.27 -4.55 21.24
CA GLN A 203 22.30 -4.84 20.23
C GLN A 203 22.25 -6.32 19.78
N GLU A 204 21.04 -6.82 19.48
CA GLU A 204 20.81 -8.16 18.93
C GLU A 204 21.00 -9.33 19.89
N SER A 205 21.25 -9.07 21.17
CA SER A 205 21.32 -10.13 22.18
C SER A 205 19.96 -10.72 22.54
N ARG A 206 18.86 -10.02 22.26
CA ARG A 206 17.50 -10.47 22.62
C ARG A 206 16.50 -10.32 21.49
N LEU A 207 15.66 -11.33 21.35
CA LEU A 207 14.53 -11.32 20.44
C LEU A 207 13.24 -11.39 21.25
N ILE A 208 12.31 -10.45 21.00
CA ILE A 208 10.96 -10.50 21.54
C ILE A 208 10.00 -10.89 20.43
N THR A 209 9.16 -11.88 20.72
CA THR A 209 8.10 -12.33 19.83
C THR A 209 6.74 -12.09 20.49
N GLY A 210 5.83 -11.51 19.71
CA GLY A 210 4.44 -11.26 20.06
C GLY A 210 3.54 -12.26 19.36
N SER A 211 2.73 -12.96 20.15
CA SER A 211 1.82 -13.99 19.65
C SER A 211 0.36 -13.53 19.76
N ALA A 212 -0.60 -14.42 19.48
CA ALA A 212 -2.01 -14.15 19.73
C ALA A 212 -2.34 -14.09 21.24
N ASP A 213 -1.48 -14.67 22.07
CA ASP A 213 -1.62 -14.65 23.52
C ASP A 213 -1.22 -13.28 24.11
N SER A 214 -1.61 -13.04 25.38
CA SER A 214 -1.17 -11.86 26.16
C SER A 214 0.32 -11.88 26.55
N GLU A 215 1.02 -12.97 26.30
CA GLU A 215 2.44 -13.13 26.64
C GLU A 215 3.36 -12.70 25.49
N LEU A 216 4.23 -11.72 25.76
CA LEU A 216 5.41 -11.44 24.95
C LEU A 216 6.52 -12.38 25.39
N ARG A 217 7.03 -13.21 24.47
CA ARG A 217 8.10 -14.17 24.79
C ARG A 217 9.44 -13.54 24.42
N ALA A 218 10.40 -13.62 25.34
CA ALA A 218 11.75 -13.14 25.14
C ALA A 218 12.70 -14.33 24.99
N TRP A 219 13.58 -14.21 24.00
CA TRP A 219 14.56 -15.21 23.62
C TRP A 219 15.95 -14.58 23.70
N ASP A 220 16.86 -15.25 24.40
CA ASP A 220 18.26 -14.87 24.46
C ASP A 220 18.99 -15.47 23.27
N ILE A 221 19.71 -14.61 22.56
CA ILE A 221 20.54 -14.96 21.41
C ILE A 221 22.00 -14.99 21.88
N GLN A 222 22.63 -16.15 21.74
CA GLN A 222 24.06 -16.32 21.99
C GLN A 222 24.75 -16.85 20.74
N TYR A 223 25.67 -16.05 20.21
CA TYR A 223 26.54 -16.45 19.11
C TYR A 223 27.65 -17.35 19.66
N ILE A 224 27.83 -18.50 19.05
CA ILE A 224 28.98 -19.37 19.34
C ILE A 224 30.13 -18.82 18.49
N GLU A 225 31.21 -18.39 19.13
CA GLU A 225 32.43 -17.98 18.42
C GLU A 225 33.15 -19.22 17.89
N GLU A 226 33.34 -19.31 16.57
CA GLU A 226 34.24 -20.28 15.95
C GLU A 226 35.69 -19.93 16.31
N GLY A 227 36.20 -20.51 17.41
CA GLY A 227 37.53 -20.15 17.88
C GLY A 227 38.11 -20.89 19.09
N LYS A 228 37.66 -22.10 19.41
CA LYS A 228 38.40 -23.01 20.32
C LYS A 228 38.35 -24.44 19.83
N GLU A 229 39.27 -24.78 18.94
CA GLU A 229 39.58 -26.17 18.63
C GLU A 229 40.65 -26.74 19.58
N VAL A 230 40.31 -27.93 20.10
CA VAL A 230 41.17 -29.07 20.49
C VAL A 230 41.97 -28.96 21.80
N GLY A 231 41.54 -29.77 22.78
CA GLY A 231 42.40 -30.17 23.91
C GLY A 231 41.66 -30.79 25.09
N GLU A 232 41.61 -32.13 25.10
CA GLU A 232 41.28 -33.05 26.21
C GLU A 232 39.80 -33.46 26.44
N PRO A 233 39.47 -34.76 26.24
CA PRO A 233 38.26 -35.37 26.78
C PRO A 233 38.52 -35.77 28.24
N GLN A 234 37.84 -35.13 29.20
CA GLN A 234 37.82 -35.65 30.57
C GLN A 234 36.66 -36.63 30.76
N GLU A 235 37.06 -37.81 31.24
CA GLU A 235 36.33 -39.05 31.38
C GLU A 235 35.07 -38.94 32.24
N LYS A 236 34.04 -39.68 31.83
CA LYS A 236 32.86 -40.03 32.63
C LYS A 236 33.29 -40.64 33.97
N LYS A 237 32.71 -40.15 35.08
CA LYS A 237 32.37 -41.01 36.23
C LYS A 237 30.87 -41.05 36.45
N VAL A 238 30.37 -42.27 36.25
CA VAL A 238 29.02 -42.79 36.44
C VAL A 238 28.66 -42.91 37.92
N ARG A 239 27.39 -42.62 38.26
CA ARG A 239 26.49 -43.43 39.12
C ARG A 239 25.09 -42.79 39.12
N THR A 240 24.21 -43.19 38.19
CA THR A 240 23.18 -44.26 38.27
C THR A 240 22.02 -43.98 39.24
N LEU A 241 20.81 -43.83 38.65
CA LEU A 241 19.53 -44.52 38.94
C LEU A 241 18.48 -43.86 38.00
N LEU A 242 18.32 -44.36 36.76
CA LEU A 242 17.34 -45.38 36.31
C LEU A 242 15.88 -44.94 36.48
N GLU A 243 15.30 -44.43 35.38
CA GLU A 243 14.10 -45.02 34.75
C GLU A 243 14.17 -44.73 33.24
N ASP A 244 14.10 -45.81 32.47
CA ASP A 244 14.29 -45.91 31.03
C ASP A 244 13.00 -45.54 30.27
N ASP A 245 13.17 -44.89 29.10
CA ASP A 245 12.56 -45.32 27.84
C ASP A 245 13.27 -44.56 26.68
N GLU A 246 14.36 -45.21 26.25
CA GLU A 246 14.78 -45.55 24.88
C GLU A 246 14.52 -44.61 23.67
N GLU A 247 15.67 -44.33 23.02
CA GLU A 247 15.92 -44.10 21.58
C GLU A 247 15.59 -42.71 20.98
N GLY A 248 16.51 -41.97 20.36
CA GLY A 248 17.90 -42.18 19.97
C GLY A 248 18.28 -41.18 18.86
N LEU A 249 19.54 -40.69 18.91
CA LEU A 249 20.34 -40.17 17.79
C LEU A 249 19.82 -38.95 17.01
N ASP A 250 20.36 -37.77 17.32
CA ASP A 250 21.27 -37.02 16.43
C ASP A 250 21.56 -35.65 17.09
N GLU A 251 22.79 -35.42 17.56
CA GLU A 251 23.27 -34.05 17.76
C GLU A 251 23.47 -33.46 16.36
N GLU A 252 22.40 -32.87 15.81
CA GLU A 252 22.36 -32.29 14.49
C GLU A 252 23.44 -31.19 14.33
N PRO A 253 24.04 -31.03 13.14
CA PRO A 253 24.96 -29.92 12.83
C PRO A 253 24.30 -28.52 12.94
N GLU A 254 23.00 -28.45 13.26
CA GLU A 254 22.12 -27.28 13.29
C GLU A 254 22.39 -26.29 14.46
N GLU A 255 23.16 -26.68 15.47
CA GLU A 255 23.53 -25.77 16.58
C GLU A 255 24.83 -24.97 16.34
N ARG A 256 25.53 -25.16 15.22
CA ARG A 256 26.90 -24.64 15.03
C ARG A 256 27.06 -23.11 15.04
N ILE A 257 26.05 -22.34 14.64
CA ILE A 257 26.21 -20.89 14.41
C ILE A 257 25.65 -20.05 15.58
N LEU A 258 24.55 -20.50 16.21
CA LEU A 258 23.78 -19.69 17.16
C LEU A 258 22.89 -20.53 18.08
N SER A 259 23.02 -20.32 19.39
CA SER A 259 22.07 -20.85 20.37
C SER A 259 21.01 -19.78 20.71
N CYS A 260 19.74 -20.17 20.63
CA CYS A 260 18.61 -19.30 20.96
C CYS A 260 17.79 -20.01 22.02
N LYS A 261 17.76 -19.46 23.24
CA LYS A 261 17.07 -20.07 24.39
C LYS A 261 15.98 -19.15 24.90
N LYS A 262 14.87 -19.74 25.36
CA LYS A 262 13.76 -18.98 25.93
C LYS A 262 14.18 -18.37 27.28
N ALA A 263 14.29 -17.05 27.33
CA ALA A 263 14.69 -16.30 28.52
C ALA A 263 13.50 -16.08 29.49
N GLY A 264 12.28 -15.94 28.96
CA GLY A 264 11.07 -15.78 29.77
C GLY A 264 9.88 -15.19 29.01
N SER A 265 8.85 -14.76 29.74
CA SER A 265 7.68 -14.05 29.19
C SER A 265 7.35 -12.76 29.97
N VAL A 266 6.94 -11.71 29.25
CA VAL A 266 6.36 -10.47 29.79
C VAL A 266 4.86 -10.48 29.52
N LEU A 267 4.06 -10.29 30.56
CA LEU A 267 2.60 -10.22 30.44
C LEU A 267 2.14 -8.80 30.07
N ARG A 268 1.28 -8.72 29.05
CA ARG A 268 0.57 -7.51 28.65
C ARG A 268 -0.68 -7.30 29.48
N GLU A 269 -1.17 -6.07 29.52
CA GLU A 269 -2.43 -5.75 30.18
C GLU A 269 -3.61 -6.07 29.25
N ALA A 270 -3.44 -5.76 27.96
CA ALA A 270 -4.37 -6.19 26.93
C ALA A 270 -4.29 -7.72 26.72
N ARG A 271 -5.46 -8.38 26.75
CA ARG A 271 -5.60 -9.83 26.48
C ARG A 271 -5.73 -10.17 25.00
N ASP A 272 -5.83 -9.14 24.16
CA ASP A 272 -5.97 -9.31 22.73
C ASP A 272 -4.61 -9.57 22.05
N ARG A 273 -4.69 -10.23 20.90
CA ARG A 273 -3.57 -10.50 20.00
C ARG A 273 -2.71 -9.26 19.73
N VAL A 274 -1.40 -9.46 19.73
CA VAL A 274 -0.42 -8.43 19.33
C VAL A 274 -0.61 -8.14 17.84
N VAL A 275 -0.69 -6.86 17.45
CA VAL A 275 -0.81 -6.47 16.03
C VAL A 275 0.52 -6.00 15.47
N SER A 276 1.27 -5.17 16.22
CA SER A 276 2.63 -4.82 15.86
C SER A 276 3.49 -4.57 17.09
N LEU A 277 4.78 -4.84 16.93
CA LEU A 277 5.85 -4.55 17.87
C LEU A 277 6.88 -3.71 17.14
N VAL A 278 7.25 -2.57 17.73
CA VAL A 278 8.22 -1.64 17.15
C VAL A 278 9.19 -1.22 18.23
N THR A 279 10.46 -1.14 17.86
CA THR A 279 11.51 -0.54 18.69
C THR A 279 12.09 0.68 18.02
N ASP A 280 12.66 1.54 18.86
CA ASP A 280 13.49 2.65 18.39
C ASP A 280 14.82 2.17 17.80
N ALA A 281 15.51 3.04 17.05
CA ALA A 281 16.82 2.77 16.44
C ALA A 281 17.90 2.36 17.45
N LYS A 282 17.81 2.80 18.72
CA LYS A 282 18.75 2.36 19.77
C LYS A 282 18.27 1.13 20.55
N ALA A 283 17.12 0.56 20.17
CA ALA A 283 16.48 -0.59 20.80
C ALA A 283 16.29 -0.48 22.32
N LYS A 284 16.16 0.74 22.86
CA LYS A 284 15.96 0.98 24.31
C LYS A 284 14.50 1.00 24.73
N VAL A 285 13.60 1.22 23.79
CA VAL A 285 12.17 1.33 24.05
C VAL A 285 11.45 0.38 23.11
N LEU A 286 10.54 -0.40 23.67
CA LEU A 286 9.66 -1.31 22.98
C LEU A 286 8.24 -0.77 23.10
N ALA A 287 7.58 -0.54 21.98
CA ALA A 287 6.16 -0.24 21.93
C ALA A 287 5.39 -1.47 21.45
N CYS A 288 4.25 -1.77 22.06
CA CYS A 288 3.34 -2.83 21.63
C CYS A 288 1.89 -2.34 21.64
N HIS A 289 1.11 -2.79 20.67
CA HIS A 289 -0.34 -2.58 20.68
C HIS A 289 -1.11 -3.83 20.25
N GLY A 290 -2.32 -3.96 20.78
CA GLY A 290 -3.29 -4.97 20.36
C GLY A 290 -4.30 -4.42 19.37
N LEU A 291 -5.49 -5.02 19.36
CA LEU A 291 -6.64 -4.56 18.58
C LEU A 291 -7.41 -3.40 19.25
N ASP A 292 -7.14 -3.14 20.52
CA ASP A 292 -7.77 -2.07 21.28
C ASP A 292 -7.12 -0.69 21.01
N ALA A 293 -7.62 0.34 21.68
CA ALA A 293 -7.13 1.72 21.61
C ALA A 293 -5.93 1.98 22.55
N THR A 294 -5.42 0.97 23.25
CA THR A 294 -4.31 1.10 24.20
C THR A 294 -2.99 0.71 23.57
N LEU A 295 -2.02 1.62 23.68
CA LEU A 295 -0.63 1.40 23.35
C LEU A 295 0.15 1.22 24.66
N GLU A 296 0.90 0.13 24.77
CA GLU A 296 1.75 -0.16 25.91
C GLU A 296 3.21 0.10 25.52
N VAL A 297 3.91 0.89 26.33
CA VAL A 297 5.33 1.24 26.12
C VAL A 297 6.16 0.63 27.23
N PHE A 298 7.21 -0.10 26.87
CA PHE A 298 8.18 -0.72 27.76
C PHE A 298 9.56 -0.11 27.52
N THR A 299 10.28 0.15 28.60
CA THR A 299 11.70 0.51 28.57
C THR A 299 12.55 -0.70 28.85
N VAL A 300 13.60 -0.86 28.06
CA VAL A 300 14.66 -1.85 28.25
C VAL A 300 15.81 -1.15 28.93
N LEU A 301 16.18 -1.66 30.09
CA LEU A 301 17.26 -1.11 30.89
C LEU A 301 18.60 -1.67 30.43
N SER A 302 19.63 -0.83 30.48
CA SER A 302 21.00 -1.26 30.19
C SER A 302 21.52 -2.25 31.26
N GLU A 303 22.48 -3.09 30.89
CA GLU A 303 23.08 -4.08 31.81
C GLU A 303 23.61 -3.43 33.10
N GLU A 304 24.20 -2.24 33.02
CA GLU A 304 24.69 -1.49 34.19
C GLU A 304 23.55 -1.08 35.14
N GLU A 305 22.40 -0.67 34.61
CA GLU A 305 21.24 -0.27 35.39
C GLU A 305 20.55 -1.48 36.02
N VAL A 306 20.50 -2.59 35.29
CA VAL A 306 20.05 -3.89 35.80
C VAL A 306 20.95 -4.32 36.96
N GLN A 307 22.28 -4.27 36.80
CA GLN A 307 23.22 -4.64 37.86
C GLN A 307 23.09 -3.75 39.11
N LYS A 308 22.97 -2.42 38.94
CA LYS A 308 22.69 -1.49 40.04
C LYS A 308 21.38 -1.81 40.77
N LYS A 309 20.36 -2.29 40.05
CA LYS A 309 19.09 -2.75 40.65
C LYS A 309 19.25 -4.09 41.37
N MET A 310 20.00 -5.03 40.80
CA MET A 310 20.32 -6.31 41.43
C MET A 310 21.07 -6.09 42.74
N ASP A 311 22.05 -5.19 42.77
CA ASP A 311 22.77 -4.82 43.99
C ASP A 311 21.84 -4.20 45.04
N ARG A 312 20.87 -3.37 44.61
CA ARG A 312 19.85 -2.82 45.53
C ARG A 312 18.92 -3.91 46.06
N LYS A 313 18.53 -4.89 45.25
CA LYS A 313 17.70 -6.03 45.67
C LYS A 313 18.47 -6.96 46.61
N LEU A 314 19.72 -7.28 46.30
CA LEU A 314 20.63 -8.05 47.15
C LEU A 314 20.82 -7.35 48.50
N LYS A 315 21.04 -6.02 48.52
CA LYS A 315 21.13 -5.23 49.76
C LYS A 315 19.82 -5.25 50.56
N LYS A 316 18.65 -5.17 49.89
CA LYS A 316 17.33 -5.28 50.56
C LYS A 316 17.06 -6.69 51.08
N ALA A 317 17.41 -7.73 50.34
CA ALA A 317 17.29 -9.13 50.75
C ALA A 317 18.19 -9.40 51.98
N LYS A 318 19.47 -8.98 51.92
CA LYS A 318 20.41 -9.04 53.05
C LYS A 318 19.93 -8.24 54.28
N LYS A 319 19.22 -7.13 54.07
CA LYS A 319 18.62 -6.34 55.18
C LYS A 319 17.39 -7.03 55.77
N LYS A 320 16.58 -7.69 54.93
CA LYS A 320 15.36 -8.41 55.35
C LYS A 320 15.70 -9.69 56.12
N THR A 321 16.75 -10.42 55.72
CA THR A 321 17.27 -11.57 56.46
C THR A 321 17.89 -11.15 57.79
N LYS A 322 18.64 -10.04 57.84
CA LYS A 322 19.15 -9.48 59.11
C LYS A 322 18.04 -9.04 60.08
N SER A 323 16.88 -8.60 59.59
CA SER A 323 15.74 -8.25 60.45
C SER A 323 14.90 -9.45 60.91
N GLN A 324 15.08 -10.63 60.32
CA GLN A 324 14.31 -11.84 60.65
C GLN A 324 14.99 -12.79 61.64
N GLY A 325 16.14 -12.41 62.22
CA GLY A 325 16.73 -13.14 63.36
C GLY A 325 17.07 -14.60 63.06
N GLY A 326 18.18 -14.84 62.37
CA GLY A 326 18.81 -16.15 62.24
C GLY A 326 20.31 -15.99 61.97
N GLY A 327 21.13 -16.62 62.82
CA GLY A 327 22.59 -16.50 62.87
C GLY A 327 23.36 -17.16 61.72
N GLU A 328 24.68 -17.08 61.85
CA GLU A 328 25.74 -17.47 60.91
C GLU A 328 25.57 -18.87 60.29
N ASP A 329 24.98 -18.90 59.10
CA ASP A 329 25.40 -19.65 57.90
C ASP A 329 24.29 -19.49 56.85
N VAL A 330 24.44 -18.49 55.97
CA VAL A 330 23.48 -18.22 54.89
C VAL A 330 24.14 -18.63 53.58
N PRO A 331 23.61 -19.62 52.83
CA PRO A 331 24.10 -19.93 51.48
C PRO A 331 23.99 -18.67 50.62
N GLU A 332 24.95 -18.44 49.72
CA GLU A 332 24.93 -17.30 48.81
C GLU A 332 23.56 -17.18 48.15
N LEU A 333 22.80 -16.14 48.51
CA LEU A 333 21.50 -15.87 47.92
C LEU A 333 21.72 -15.46 46.46
N VAL A 334 21.65 -16.43 45.56
CA VAL A 334 21.62 -16.21 44.11
C VAL A 334 20.24 -15.65 43.77
N VAL A 335 20.16 -14.32 43.59
CA VAL A 335 18.96 -13.70 43.03
C VAL A 335 19.03 -13.93 41.52
N GLU A 336 18.24 -14.88 41.02
CA GLU A 336 18.11 -15.13 39.58
C GLU A 336 17.62 -13.87 38.85
N ARG A 337 18.22 -13.58 37.69
CA ARG A 337 17.83 -12.47 36.82
C ARG A 337 16.43 -12.75 36.27
N LYS A 338 15.42 -12.01 36.72
CA LYS A 338 14.06 -12.10 36.17
C LYS A 338 13.88 -11.10 35.03
N LEU A 339 13.24 -11.54 33.95
CA LEU A 339 12.94 -10.73 32.76
C LEU A 339 12.19 -9.42 33.09
N SER A 340 11.34 -9.44 34.12
CA SER A 340 10.58 -8.26 34.58
C SER A 340 11.44 -7.15 35.21
N ASP A 341 12.69 -7.44 35.56
CA ASP A 341 13.62 -6.43 36.05
C ASP A 341 14.30 -5.64 34.94
N GLU A 342 14.43 -6.25 33.77
CA GLU A 342 15.11 -5.69 32.60
C GLU A 342 14.14 -4.95 31.66
N ILE A 343 12.98 -5.56 31.40
CA ILE A 343 11.92 -4.95 30.60
C ILE A 343 10.87 -4.42 31.58
N GLN A 344 10.79 -3.10 31.68
CA GLN A 344 9.86 -2.43 32.59
C GLN A 344 8.82 -1.65 31.82
N LYS A 345 7.58 -1.75 32.28
CA LYS A 345 6.48 -0.94 31.74
C LYS A 345 6.71 0.52 32.08
N LEU A 346 6.67 1.37 31.05
CA LEU A 346 6.87 2.81 31.16
C LEU A 346 5.53 3.55 31.25
N ALA A 347 4.66 3.36 30.24
CA ALA A 347 3.41 4.09 30.13
C ALA A 347 2.38 3.37 29.25
N ASN A 348 1.10 3.68 29.50
CA ASN A 348 -0.01 3.35 28.60
C ASN A 348 -0.50 4.62 27.92
N ILE A 349 -0.61 4.61 26.60
CA ILE A 349 -1.21 5.70 25.81
C ILE A 349 -2.56 5.22 25.30
N LYS A 350 -3.65 5.91 25.69
CA LYS A 350 -4.99 5.62 25.19
C LYS A 350 -5.31 6.52 24.01
N ALA A 351 -5.43 5.93 22.82
CA ALA A 351 -5.81 6.60 21.59
C ALA A 351 -7.32 6.89 21.54
N SER A 352 -7.74 7.74 20.59
CA SER A 352 -9.17 8.08 20.44
C SER A 352 -10.03 6.95 19.85
N SER A 353 -9.42 5.99 19.17
CA SER A 353 -10.09 4.79 18.65
C SER A 353 -9.08 3.65 18.50
N LYS A 354 -9.53 2.49 18.02
CA LYS A 354 -8.70 1.29 17.79
C LYS A 354 -7.49 1.61 16.91
N ILE A 355 -6.31 1.19 17.38
CA ILE A 355 -5.04 1.41 16.69
C ILE A 355 -4.88 0.34 15.60
N ARG A 356 -4.51 0.77 14.39
CA ARG A 356 -4.21 -0.14 13.28
C ARG A 356 -2.72 -0.40 13.17
N SER A 357 -1.93 0.66 13.19
CA SER A 357 -0.47 0.59 13.09
C SER A 357 0.17 1.73 13.88
N MET A 358 1.42 1.53 14.25
CA MET A 358 2.22 2.49 14.97
C MET A 358 3.62 2.57 14.39
N ASP A 359 4.26 3.72 14.60
CA ASP A 359 5.69 3.89 14.44
C ASP A 359 6.24 4.76 15.57
N CYS A 360 7.47 4.51 15.99
CA CYS A 360 8.11 5.23 17.10
C CYS A 360 9.53 5.69 16.73
N LEU A 361 9.89 6.87 17.22
CA LEU A 361 11.19 7.49 16.97
C LEU A 361 11.67 8.17 18.25
N LEU A 362 12.86 7.80 18.73
CA LEU A 362 13.53 8.52 19.82
C LEU A 362 14.39 9.64 19.25
N VAL A 363 14.03 10.88 19.58
CA VAL A 363 14.83 12.06 19.26
C VAL A 363 16.02 12.12 20.23
N PRO A 364 17.22 12.57 19.80
CA PRO A 364 18.41 12.65 20.66
C PRO A 364 18.23 13.41 21.99
N ASN A 365 17.19 14.26 22.08
CA ASN A 365 16.82 15.01 23.28
C ASN A 365 16.20 14.15 24.40
N GLY A 366 16.02 12.83 24.19
CA GLY A 366 15.32 11.95 25.14
C GLY A 366 13.79 12.01 25.05
N GLU A 367 13.27 12.63 23.99
CA GLU A 367 11.84 12.66 23.68
C GLU A 367 11.53 11.57 22.65
N MET A 368 10.65 10.65 23.02
CA MET A 368 10.09 9.66 22.11
C MET A 368 8.84 10.24 21.46
N LYS A 369 8.82 10.25 20.13
CA LYS A 369 7.64 10.55 19.34
C LYS A 369 7.02 9.26 18.84
N VAL A 370 5.71 9.16 18.95
CA VAL A 370 4.93 8.01 18.48
C VAL A 370 3.87 8.53 17.52
N ALA A 371 3.78 7.92 16.34
CA ALA A 371 2.71 8.15 15.40
C ALA A 371 1.79 6.93 15.37
N LEU A 372 0.48 7.17 15.49
CA LEU A 372 -0.55 6.14 15.47
C LEU A 372 -1.48 6.38 14.29
N LEU A 373 -1.68 5.34 13.49
CA LEU A 373 -2.75 5.28 12.51
C LEU A 373 -3.92 4.52 13.11
N LEU A 374 -5.08 5.15 13.12
CA LEU A 374 -6.29 4.60 13.70
C LEU A 374 -7.22 4.03 12.61
N GLN A 375 -8.01 3.01 12.96
CA GLN A 375 -8.94 2.35 12.03
C GLN A 375 -10.02 3.31 11.46
N ASN A 376 -10.28 4.43 12.14
CA ASN A 376 -11.26 5.43 11.74
C ASN A 376 -10.68 6.54 10.83
N ASN A 377 -9.63 6.25 10.04
CA ASN A 377 -9.04 7.20 9.08
C ASN A 377 -8.52 8.48 9.77
N THR A 378 -7.85 8.32 10.92
CA THR A 378 -7.22 9.42 11.65
C THR A 378 -5.79 9.06 12.03
N VAL A 379 -4.94 10.08 12.09
CA VAL A 379 -3.55 9.96 12.53
C VAL A 379 -3.36 10.80 13.77
N GLU A 380 -2.80 10.20 14.82
CA GLU A 380 -2.52 10.86 16.08
C GLU A 380 -1.03 10.76 16.40
N THR A 381 -0.44 11.84 16.87
CA THR A 381 0.95 11.83 17.33
C THR A 381 1.05 12.14 18.80
N TYR A 382 1.89 11.40 19.50
CA TYR A 382 2.14 11.51 20.92
C TYR A 382 3.63 11.76 21.16
N THR A 383 3.94 12.62 22.12
CA THR A 383 5.31 12.84 22.58
C THR A 383 5.41 12.39 24.03
N LEU A 384 6.43 11.59 24.32
CA LEU A 384 6.70 11.00 25.61
C LEU A 384 8.16 11.24 26.00
N LYS A 385 8.40 11.74 27.22
CA LYS A 385 9.75 11.97 27.73
C LYS A 385 10.24 10.72 28.46
N THR A 386 11.26 10.05 27.95
CA THR A 386 11.74 8.78 28.51
C THR A 386 12.58 8.95 29.78
N SER A 387 12.97 10.19 30.12
CA SER A 387 13.76 10.52 31.30
C SER A 387 12.97 10.54 32.61
N GLU A 388 11.64 10.64 32.56
CA GLU A 388 10.77 10.64 33.73
C GLU A 388 10.36 9.21 34.12
N LYS A 389 10.18 8.95 35.42
CA LYS A 389 9.86 7.60 35.92
C LYS A 389 8.45 7.11 35.55
N ASN A 390 7.48 8.01 35.39
CA ASN A 390 6.09 7.71 35.01
C ASN A 390 5.61 8.74 33.95
N PRO A 391 6.11 8.68 32.71
CA PRO A 391 5.80 9.70 31.73
C PRO A 391 4.41 9.48 31.14
N THR A 392 3.53 10.49 31.24
CA THR A 392 2.23 10.48 30.57
C THR A 392 2.39 10.96 29.13
N GLY A 393 1.91 10.18 28.15
CA GLY A 393 1.98 10.55 26.74
C GLY A 393 1.18 11.83 26.46
N THR A 394 1.86 12.88 26.00
CA THR A 394 1.22 14.14 25.61
C THR A 394 0.79 14.07 24.15
N LYS A 395 -0.50 14.29 23.88
CA LYS A 395 -1.01 14.32 22.51
C LYS A 395 -0.53 15.59 21.82
N THR A 396 0.27 15.43 20.76
CA THR A 396 0.90 16.55 20.05
C THR A 396 0.02 17.04 18.92
N SER A 397 -0.49 16.14 18.08
CA SER A 397 -1.41 16.53 17.01
C SER A 397 -2.42 15.43 16.64
N ARG A 398 -3.50 15.85 15.97
CA ARG A 398 -4.57 14.98 15.49
C ARG A 398 -4.97 15.42 14.08
N LEU A 399 -4.77 14.55 13.09
CA LEU A 399 -5.19 14.79 11.72
C LEU A 399 -6.61 14.27 11.51
N THR A 400 -7.57 15.19 11.32
CA THR A 400 -9.00 14.86 11.14
C THR A 400 -9.67 15.62 9.98
N LEU A 401 -9.12 16.76 9.57
CA LEU A 401 -9.76 17.61 8.57
C LEU A 401 -9.76 16.96 7.19
N GLY A 402 -8.71 16.20 6.84
CA GLY A 402 -8.54 15.60 5.51
C GLY A 402 -9.45 14.42 5.14
N GLY A 403 -10.31 13.93 6.03
CA GLY A 403 -11.13 12.75 5.72
C GLY A 403 -12.31 12.45 6.62
N HIS A 404 -13.22 11.60 6.15
CA HIS A 404 -14.34 11.10 6.97
C HIS A 404 -13.89 9.93 7.85
N ARG A 405 -14.55 9.78 9.01
CA ARG A 405 -14.23 8.73 9.98
C ARG A 405 -14.92 7.41 9.67
N THR A 406 -16.17 7.53 9.26
CA THR A 406 -17.03 6.47 8.77
C THR A 406 -17.12 6.53 7.25
N ASP A 407 -17.71 5.51 6.67
CA ASP A 407 -18.09 5.43 5.27
C ASP A 407 -19.01 6.60 4.87
N VAL A 408 -18.74 7.17 3.69
CA VAL A 408 -19.53 8.26 3.12
C VAL A 408 -20.74 7.67 2.41
N ARG A 409 -21.93 8.05 2.87
CA ARG A 409 -23.21 7.48 2.42
C ARG A 409 -23.88 8.28 1.32
N THR A 410 -23.62 9.58 1.25
CA THR A 410 -24.26 10.46 0.28
C THR A 410 -23.30 11.56 -0.17
N LEU A 411 -23.46 11.93 -1.44
CA LEU A 411 -22.74 12.97 -2.14
C LEU A 411 -23.73 13.87 -2.87
N ALA A 412 -23.41 15.16 -2.95
CA ALA A 412 -24.13 16.10 -3.79
C ALA A 412 -23.17 17.15 -4.36
N PHE A 413 -23.47 17.65 -5.55
CA PHE A 413 -22.78 18.80 -6.15
C PHE A 413 -23.57 20.08 -5.89
N SER A 414 -22.85 21.18 -5.65
CA SER A 414 -23.45 22.52 -5.69
C SER A 414 -23.97 22.83 -7.08
N SER A 415 -25.03 23.62 -7.19
CA SER A 415 -25.54 24.11 -8.47
C SER A 415 -24.49 24.85 -9.31
N ASP A 416 -23.58 25.59 -8.65
CA ASP A 416 -22.48 26.31 -9.30
C ASP A 416 -21.29 25.41 -9.70
N ASN A 417 -21.35 24.11 -9.40
CA ASN A 417 -20.27 23.15 -9.63
C ASN A 417 -18.92 23.58 -9.00
N ILE A 418 -18.91 24.23 -7.84
CA ILE A 418 -17.68 24.63 -7.13
C ILE A 418 -17.48 23.78 -5.88
N ALA A 419 -18.56 23.49 -5.16
CA ALA A 419 -18.53 22.75 -3.92
C ALA A 419 -19.08 21.34 -4.09
N ILE A 420 -18.47 20.41 -3.36
CA ILE A 420 -18.92 19.03 -3.25
C ILE A 420 -19.33 18.81 -1.80
N LEU A 421 -20.53 18.30 -1.57
CA LEU A 421 -21.00 17.85 -0.28
C LEU A 421 -20.74 16.36 -0.14
N SER A 422 -20.22 15.96 1.01
CA SER A 422 -20.19 14.56 1.43
C SER A 422 -20.67 14.42 2.86
N ALA A 423 -21.58 13.49 3.10
CA ALA A 423 -22.05 13.17 4.44
C ALA A 423 -21.71 11.73 4.82
N SER A 424 -21.20 11.58 6.04
CA SER A 424 -20.94 10.29 6.68
C SER A 424 -21.75 10.19 7.96
N GLY A 425 -21.67 9.05 8.65
CA GLY A 425 -22.46 8.77 9.85
C GLY A 425 -22.36 9.76 11.02
N GLU A 426 -21.33 10.61 11.08
CA GLU A 426 -21.14 11.57 12.18
C GLU A 426 -20.86 13.00 11.70
N THR A 427 -20.48 13.15 10.43
CA THR A 427 -19.91 14.40 9.93
C THR A 427 -20.33 14.65 8.50
N VAL A 428 -20.64 15.91 8.22
CA VAL A 428 -20.81 16.42 6.86
C VAL A 428 -19.67 17.35 6.55
N LYS A 429 -19.09 17.16 5.37
CA LYS A 429 -17.98 17.97 4.88
C LYS A 429 -18.33 18.56 3.54
N VAL A 430 -17.87 19.79 3.36
CA VAL A 430 -18.03 20.53 2.12
C VAL A 430 -16.64 20.79 1.58
N TRP A 431 -16.39 20.32 0.38
CA TRP A 431 -15.09 20.36 -0.29
C TRP A 431 -15.15 21.40 -1.40
N ASN A 432 -14.05 22.10 -1.61
CA ASN A 432 -13.85 22.82 -2.85
C ASN A 432 -13.37 21.83 -3.91
N ARG A 433 -14.01 21.77 -5.08
CA ARG A 433 -13.61 20.85 -6.14
C ARG A 433 -12.19 21.10 -6.66
N SER A 434 -11.75 22.37 -6.73
CA SER A 434 -10.50 22.73 -7.40
C SER A 434 -9.30 22.52 -6.50
N THR A 435 -9.44 22.81 -5.20
CA THR A 435 -8.35 22.63 -4.23
C THR A 435 -8.43 21.29 -3.48
N LEU A 436 -9.58 20.60 -3.54
CA LEU A 436 -9.87 19.36 -2.81
C LEU A 436 -9.73 19.49 -1.29
N GLN A 437 -9.75 20.72 -0.79
CA GLN A 437 -9.69 21.02 0.63
C GLN A 437 -11.09 21.17 1.21
N VAL A 438 -11.22 20.80 2.49
CA VAL A 438 -12.47 20.98 3.24
C VAL A 438 -12.66 22.45 3.57
N ILE A 439 -13.75 23.02 3.11
CA ILE A 439 -14.20 24.38 3.43
C ILE A 439 -14.83 24.41 4.83
N ARG A 440 -15.71 23.42 5.10
CA ARG A 440 -16.47 23.30 6.35
C ARG A 440 -16.67 21.85 6.76
N THR A 441 -16.66 21.62 8.06
CA THR A 441 -17.04 20.35 8.70
C THR A 441 -18.15 20.64 9.70
N MET A 442 -19.26 19.91 9.59
CA MET A 442 -20.44 20.03 10.44
C MET A 442 -20.69 18.68 11.11
N GLY A 443 -21.10 18.69 12.38
CA GLY A 443 -21.50 17.47 13.09
C GLY A 443 -22.94 17.13 12.77
N CYS A 444 -23.22 15.88 12.40
CA CYS A 444 -24.57 15.40 12.11
C CYS A 444 -24.82 14.03 12.76
N GLU A 445 -26.09 13.65 12.84
CA GLU A 445 -26.44 12.25 13.09
C GLU A 445 -26.16 11.40 11.82
N TYR A 446 -26.43 10.09 11.88
CA TYR A 446 -26.11 9.19 10.77
C TYR A 446 -26.87 9.57 9.49
N ALA A 447 -26.19 10.27 8.57
CA ALA A 447 -26.78 10.79 7.34
C ALA A 447 -26.85 9.68 6.28
N LEU A 448 -28.02 9.53 5.65
CA LEU A 448 -28.27 8.57 4.56
C LEU A 448 -28.37 9.27 3.21
N CYS A 449 -29.00 10.45 3.17
CA CYS A 449 -29.14 11.24 1.95
C CYS A 449 -28.91 12.72 2.23
N SER A 450 -28.48 13.44 1.20
CA SER A 450 -28.10 14.84 1.30
C SER A 450 -28.41 15.59 0.02
N LEU A 451 -28.65 16.89 0.15
CA LEU A 451 -29.03 17.77 -0.95
C LEU A 451 -28.58 19.21 -0.66
N PHE A 452 -28.15 19.92 -1.70
CA PHE A 452 -28.02 21.37 -1.65
C PHE A 452 -29.37 22.04 -1.91
N VAL A 453 -29.74 23.01 -1.06
CA VAL A 453 -30.88 23.87 -1.33
C VAL A 453 -30.54 24.79 -2.51
N PRO A 454 -31.48 25.06 -3.43
CA PRO A 454 -31.30 26.04 -4.49
C PRO A 454 -30.73 27.37 -3.98
N GLY A 455 -29.68 27.85 -4.65
CA GLY A 455 -28.89 29.00 -4.21
C GLY A 455 -27.71 28.65 -3.29
N ASP A 456 -27.42 27.35 -3.11
CA ASP A 456 -26.23 26.75 -2.48
C ASP A 456 -25.84 27.33 -1.10
N ARG A 457 -26.75 28.04 -0.43
CA ARG A 457 -26.49 28.64 0.89
C ARG A 457 -26.66 27.63 2.02
N GLN A 458 -27.56 26.67 1.82
CA GLN A 458 -27.97 25.73 2.85
C GLN A 458 -27.92 24.30 2.31
N ILE A 459 -27.77 23.38 3.25
CA ILE A 459 -27.71 21.95 3.00
C ILE A 459 -28.81 21.28 3.82
N ILE A 460 -29.42 20.26 3.23
CA ILE A 460 -30.38 19.40 3.90
C ILE A 460 -29.83 17.99 3.96
N LEU A 461 -30.00 17.35 5.12
CA LEU A 461 -29.62 15.97 5.37
C LEU A 461 -30.82 15.17 5.85
N GLY A 462 -30.96 13.95 5.36
CA GLY A 462 -31.85 12.95 5.93
C GLY A 462 -31.08 11.95 6.78
N THR A 463 -31.52 11.74 8.01
CA THR A 463 -30.85 10.87 8.97
C THR A 463 -31.48 9.47 9.03
N LYS A 464 -30.73 8.50 9.54
CA LYS A 464 -31.23 7.15 9.86
C LYS A 464 -32.28 7.15 10.99
N SER A 465 -32.30 8.19 11.81
CA SER A 465 -33.32 8.40 12.85
C SER A 465 -34.65 8.94 12.30
N GLY A 466 -34.75 9.20 11.00
CA GLY A 466 -35.97 9.73 10.37
C GLY A 466 -36.11 11.25 10.45
N LYS A 467 -35.03 11.96 10.81
CA LYS A 467 -35.03 13.42 10.93
C LYS A 467 -34.46 14.08 9.69
N ILE A 468 -34.93 15.30 9.42
CA ILE A 468 -34.34 16.20 8.44
C ILE A 468 -33.56 17.27 9.20
N GLN A 469 -32.28 17.41 8.87
CA GLN A 469 -31.39 18.43 9.46
C GLN A 469 -31.00 19.45 8.40
N ILE A 470 -31.19 20.73 8.69
CA ILE A 470 -30.85 21.84 7.79
C ILE A 470 -29.64 22.59 8.36
N PHE A 471 -28.60 22.76 7.53
CA PHE A 471 -27.39 23.47 7.88
C PHE A 471 -27.22 24.71 7.00
N ASP A 472 -26.69 25.78 7.55
CA ASP A 472 -26.23 26.95 6.78
C ASP A 472 -24.73 26.86 6.54
N LEU A 473 -24.30 27.01 5.29
CA LEU A 473 -22.91 26.83 4.88
C LEU A 473 -21.99 27.94 5.40
N ALA A 474 -22.47 29.18 5.45
CA ALA A 474 -21.67 30.32 5.85
C ALA A 474 -21.30 30.24 7.34
N SER A 475 -22.29 29.95 8.18
CA SER A 475 -22.13 29.81 9.63
C SER A 475 -21.66 28.42 10.07
N GLY A 476 -21.95 27.37 9.31
CA GLY A 476 -21.71 25.98 9.69
C GLY A 476 -22.58 25.49 10.86
N SER A 477 -23.62 26.25 11.23
CA SER A 477 -24.54 25.88 12.30
C SER A 477 -25.76 25.12 11.77
N LEU A 478 -26.25 24.19 12.59
CA LEU A 478 -27.54 23.55 12.42
C LEU A 478 -28.65 24.60 12.64
N LEU A 479 -29.47 24.84 11.62
CA LEU A 479 -30.59 25.79 11.68
C LEU A 479 -31.83 25.14 12.28
N GLU A 480 -32.21 23.97 11.77
CA GLU A 480 -33.44 23.29 12.15
C GLU A 480 -33.24 21.76 12.09
N THR A 481 -33.86 21.07 13.05
CA THR A 481 -34.05 19.61 13.03
C THR A 481 -35.55 19.36 13.05
N THR A 482 -36.09 18.75 12.00
CA THR A 482 -37.51 18.36 11.93
C THR A 482 -37.64 16.85 11.94
N ASP A 483 -38.56 16.32 12.75
CA ASP A 483 -38.86 14.90 12.79
C ASP A 483 -39.78 14.57 11.60
N ALA A 484 -39.22 13.91 10.59
CA ALA A 484 -39.91 13.69 9.31
C ALA A 484 -40.58 12.33 9.24
N HIS A 485 -39.92 11.26 9.68
CA HIS A 485 -40.36 9.88 9.59
C HIS A 485 -40.08 9.14 10.90
N ASP A 486 -40.85 8.08 11.18
CA ASP A 486 -40.64 7.24 12.37
C ASP A 486 -39.47 6.24 12.17
N GLY A 487 -39.11 6.00 10.91
CA GLY A 487 -38.02 5.11 10.49
C GLY A 487 -36.92 5.84 9.71
N ALA A 488 -35.95 5.08 9.20
CA ALA A 488 -34.83 5.63 8.45
C ALA A 488 -35.27 6.33 7.16
N LEU A 489 -34.70 7.51 6.89
CA LEU A 489 -34.95 8.29 5.68
C LEU A 489 -33.97 7.86 4.59
N TRP A 490 -34.41 7.00 3.68
CA TRP A 490 -33.54 6.40 2.67
C TRP A 490 -33.23 7.33 1.50
N SER A 491 -34.21 8.13 1.07
CA SER A 491 -34.08 8.95 -0.12
C SER A 491 -34.73 10.31 0.03
N MET A 492 -34.08 11.30 -0.59
CA MET A 492 -34.61 12.63 -0.75
C MET A 492 -34.39 13.12 -2.18
N CYS A 493 -35.33 13.90 -2.67
CA CYS A 493 -35.29 14.51 -4.00
C CYS A 493 -35.83 15.93 -3.93
N LEU A 494 -35.16 16.86 -4.62
CA LEU A 494 -35.64 18.24 -4.80
C LEU A 494 -36.77 18.25 -5.84
N SER A 495 -37.83 19.03 -5.62
CA SER A 495 -38.80 19.29 -6.69
C SER A 495 -38.15 20.09 -7.82
N PRO A 496 -38.46 19.81 -9.10
CA PRO A 496 -37.93 20.59 -10.23
C PRO A 496 -38.25 22.09 -10.13
N ASP A 497 -39.38 22.46 -9.51
CA ASP A 497 -39.76 23.83 -9.18
C ASP A 497 -38.84 24.53 -8.17
N GLN A 498 -37.88 23.82 -7.56
CA GLN A 498 -36.95 24.35 -6.55
C GLN A 498 -37.60 24.87 -5.26
N ARG A 499 -38.90 24.60 -5.06
CA ARG A 499 -39.69 25.11 -3.93
C ARG A 499 -39.86 24.13 -2.79
N GLY A 500 -39.56 22.86 -2.99
CA GLY A 500 -39.78 21.83 -1.99
C GLY A 500 -38.94 20.58 -2.20
N ILE A 501 -39.09 19.64 -1.29
CA ILE A 501 -38.43 18.33 -1.30
C ILE A 501 -39.43 17.21 -1.07
N VAL A 502 -39.10 16.03 -1.56
CA VAL A 502 -39.78 14.78 -1.22
C VAL A 502 -38.83 13.87 -0.48
N THR A 503 -39.36 13.23 0.57
CA THR A 503 -38.63 12.28 1.39
C THR A 503 -39.34 10.93 1.39
N GLY A 504 -38.58 9.86 1.20
CA GLY A 504 -39.04 8.48 1.32
C GLY A 504 -38.44 7.83 2.57
N GLY A 505 -39.31 7.27 3.41
CA GLY A 505 -38.93 6.64 4.67
C GLY A 505 -39.19 5.14 4.71
N ALA A 506 -38.51 4.46 5.63
CA ALA A 506 -38.79 3.07 6.02
C ALA A 506 -40.12 2.91 6.79
N ASP A 507 -40.85 3.99 7.04
CA ASP A 507 -42.17 3.98 7.68
C ASP A 507 -43.32 3.81 6.67
N LYS A 508 -43.01 3.35 5.45
CA LYS A 508 -43.94 3.14 4.33
C LYS A 508 -44.60 4.43 3.82
N THR A 509 -44.04 5.59 4.17
CA THR A 509 -44.58 6.88 3.72
C THR A 509 -43.60 7.65 2.86
N VAL A 510 -44.16 8.39 1.90
CA VAL A 510 -43.48 9.44 1.15
C VAL A 510 -44.08 10.77 1.57
N LYS A 511 -43.25 11.68 2.09
CA LYS A 511 -43.69 12.99 2.58
C LYS A 511 -43.18 14.11 1.68
N PHE A 512 -44.04 15.09 1.45
CA PHE A 512 -43.77 16.28 0.64
C PHE A 512 -43.58 17.46 1.56
N TRP A 513 -42.56 18.27 1.27
CA TRP A 513 -42.22 19.41 2.08
C TRP A 513 -41.94 20.64 1.23
N ASP A 514 -42.46 21.79 1.64
CA ASP A 514 -42.20 23.07 0.99
C ASP A 514 -41.23 23.93 1.80
N PHE A 515 -40.44 24.73 1.11
CA PHE A 515 -39.51 25.69 1.68
C PHE A 515 -40.23 27.00 2.05
N GLU A 516 -40.24 27.33 3.34
CA GLU A 516 -40.73 28.61 3.83
C GLU A 516 -39.59 29.40 4.50
N LEU A 517 -39.44 30.69 4.18
CA LEU A 517 -38.50 31.57 4.87
C LEU A 517 -39.20 32.30 6.02
N ILE A 518 -38.95 31.86 7.25
CA ILE A 518 -39.46 32.50 8.47
C ILE A 518 -38.46 33.55 8.95
N LYS A 519 -38.93 34.70 9.44
CA LYS A 519 -38.06 35.70 10.09
C LYS A 519 -37.71 35.23 11.50
N ASP A 520 -36.43 35.25 11.86
CA ASP A 520 -35.98 34.79 13.16
C ASP A 520 -36.46 35.73 14.29
N ARG A 521 -36.87 35.16 15.44
CA ARG A 521 -37.50 35.93 16.53
C ARG A 521 -36.53 36.86 17.26
N ASP A 522 -35.24 36.51 17.30
CA ASP A 522 -34.24 37.24 18.12
C ASP A 522 -33.43 38.28 17.33
N SER A 523 -33.41 38.20 15.99
CA SER A 523 -32.72 39.16 15.12
C SER A 523 -33.62 39.45 13.93
N GLY A 524 -34.45 40.49 14.03
CA GLY A 524 -35.49 40.84 13.04
C GLY A 524 -35.02 41.11 11.59
N LYS A 525 -33.75 40.84 11.26
CA LYS A 525 -33.15 40.94 9.92
C LYS A 525 -32.77 39.58 9.28
N SER A 526 -32.58 38.50 10.04
CA SER A 526 -32.26 37.18 9.47
C SER A 526 -33.52 36.39 9.13
N LYS A 527 -33.63 35.96 7.86
CA LYS A 527 -34.63 34.97 7.44
C LYS A 527 -33.99 33.58 7.56
N ARG A 528 -34.60 32.69 8.34
CA ARG A 528 -34.24 31.27 8.40
C ARG A 528 -35.11 30.48 7.44
N LEU A 529 -34.53 29.50 6.74
CA LEU A 529 -35.32 28.56 5.96
C LEU A 529 -35.87 27.51 6.92
N THR A 530 -37.14 27.19 6.74
CA THR A 530 -37.80 26.09 7.44
C THR A 530 -38.53 25.23 6.43
N VAL A 531 -38.68 23.96 6.77
CA VAL A 531 -39.31 22.96 5.89
C VAL A 531 -40.67 22.59 6.47
N LYS A 532 -41.74 22.88 5.72
CA LYS A 532 -43.12 22.63 6.16
C LYS A 532 -43.71 21.44 5.44
N HIS A 533 -44.31 20.52 6.19
CA HIS A 533 -44.96 19.34 5.65
C HIS A 533 -46.27 19.71 4.94
N THR A 534 -46.41 19.31 3.67
CA THR A 534 -47.58 19.64 2.84
C THR A 534 -48.49 18.43 2.63
N ARG A 535 -47.94 17.28 2.24
CA ARG A 535 -48.70 16.06 1.88
C ARG A 535 -47.96 14.79 2.31
N THR A 536 -48.71 13.74 2.62
CA THR A 536 -48.18 12.38 2.84
C THR A 536 -48.84 11.41 1.87
N LEU A 537 -48.04 10.55 1.25
CA LEU A 537 -48.46 9.40 0.47
C LEU A 537 -48.10 8.14 1.26
N GLN A 538 -49.09 7.32 1.60
CA GLN A 538 -48.89 6.06 2.30
C GLN A 538 -48.87 4.90 1.30
N LEU A 539 -47.91 3.98 1.48
CA LEU A 539 -47.69 2.82 0.62
C LEU A 539 -47.73 1.54 1.46
N ASP A 540 -47.74 0.39 0.77
CA ASP A 540 -47.88 -0.92 1.41
C ASP A 540 -46.58 -1.40 2.08
N GLU A 541 -45.44 -0.96 1.58
CA GLU A 541 -44.11 -1.40 1.98
C GLU A 541 -43.10 -0.25 2.08
N ASP A 542 -41.93 -0.56 2.61
CA ASP A 542 -40.86 0.40 2.86
C ASP A 542 -40.34 1.00 1.55
N VAL A 543 -40.10 2.31 1.58
CA VAL A 543 -39.62 3.08 0.42
C VAL A 543 -38.11 3.17 0.46
N LEU A 544 -37.45 2.72 -0.62
CA LEU A 544 -35.99 2.75 -0.73
C LEU A 544 -35.51 3.99 -1.47
N CYS A 545 -36.09 4.31 -2.62
CA CYS A 545 -35.69 5.46 -3.43
C CYS A 545 -36.90 6.22 -4.00
N VAL A 546 -36.77 7.55 -4.08
CA VAL A 546 -37.77 8.43 -4.66
C VAL A 546 -37.11 9.43 -5.60
N ARG A 547 -37.66 9.59 -6.81
CA ARG A 547 -37.24 10.61 -7.77
C ARG A 547 -38.42 11.27 -8.46
N TYR A 548 -38.29 12.57 -8.67
CA TYR A 548 -39.16 13.33 -9.56
C TYR A 548 -38.75 13.17 -11.02
N SER A 549 -39.73 13.21 -11.92
CA SER A 549 -39.47 13.53 -13.31
C SER A 549 -39.00 14.98 -13.41
N PRO A 550 -38.02 15.29 -14.27
CA PRO A 550 -37.57 16.67 -14.51
C PRO A 550 -38.69 17.65 -14.91
N ASP A 551 -39.73 17.16 -15.60
CA ASP A 551 -40.92 17.93 -15.98
C ASP A 551 -41.94 18.11 -14.84
N GLN A 552 -41.61 17.64 -13.63
CA GLN A 552 -42.46 17.62 -12.44
C GLN A 552 -43.79 16.85 -12.59
N ARG A 553 -44.10 16.23 -13.72
CA ARG A 553 -45.37 15.51 -13.94
C ARG A 553 -45.50 14.21 -13.13
N LEU A 554 -44.40 13.47 -12.99
CA LEU A 554 -44.38 12.12 -12.45
C LEU A 554 -43.43 11.99 -11.26
N LEU A 555 -43.76 11.07 -10.37
CA LEU A 555 -42.97 10.67 -9.20
C LEU A 555 -42.77 9.16 -9.24
N ALA A 556 -41.52 8.72 -9.31
CA ALA A 556 -41.18 7.30 -9.23
C ALA A 556 -40.74 6.95 -7.80
N VAL A 557 -41.30 5.87 -7.27
CA VAL A 557 -41.03 5.35 -5.93
C VAL A 557 -40.65 3.88 -6.04
N SER A 558 -39.45 3.51 -5.55
CA SER A 558 -39.09 2.10 -5.39
C SER A 558 -39.45 1.58 -4.01
N LEU A 559 -40.00 0.38 -4.00
CA LEU A 559 -40.46 -0.32 -2.82
C LEU A 559 -39.58 -1.52 -2.51
N LEU A 560 -39.66 -1.98 -1.26
CA LEU A 560 -38.99 -3.20 -0.81
C LEU A 560 -39.59 -4.47 -1.46
N ASP A 561 -40.83 -4.42 -1.96
CA ASP A 561 -41.51 -5.51 -2.68
C ASP A 561 -40.96 -5.78 -4.11
N CYS A 562 -39.79 -5.21 -4.44
CA CYS A 562 -39.14 -5.30 -5.74
C CYS A 562 -39.88 -4.58 -6.88
N THR A 563 -40.93 -3.82 -6.58
CA THR A 563 -41.68 -3.04 -7.58
C THR A 563 -41.28 -1.58 -7.57
N VAL A 564 -41.50 -0.91 -8.71
CA VAL A 564 -41.42 0.56 -8.79
C VAL A 564 -42.82 1.07 -9.15
N LYS A 565 -43.37 1.93 -8.30
CA LYS A 565 -44.67 2.57 -8.53
C LYS A 565 -44.45 4.00 -9.00
N ILE A 566 -45.14 4.38 -10.07
CA ILE A 566 -45.12 5.74 -10.62
C ILE A 566 -46.44 6.42 -10.31
N PHE A 567 -46.37 7.64 -9.79
CA PHE A 567 -47.52 8.47 -9.42
C PHE A 567 -47.51 9.79 -10.19
N TYR A 568 -48.69 10.36 -10.42
CA TYR A 568 -48.80 11.76 -10.82
C TYR A 568 -48.53 12.66 -9.61
N THR A 569 -47.67 13.66 -9.75
CA THR A 569 -47.28 14.56 -8.66
C THR A 569 -48.44 15.43 -8.15
N ASP A 570 -49.27 15.94 -9.07
CA ASP A 570 -50.36 16.86 -8.75
C ASP A 570 -51.46 16.21 -7.90
N THR A 571 -51.87 15.00 -8.30
CA THR A 571 -53.02 14.28 -7.73
C THR A 571 -52.63 13.10 -6.86
N LEU A 572 -51.36 12.69 -6.86
CA LEU A 572 -50.85 11.46 -6.25
C LEU A 572 -51.60 10.20 -6.69
N LYS A 573 -52.27 10.26 -7.85
CA LYS A 573 -52.91 9.10 -8.44
C LYS A 573 -51.84 8.15 -8.97
N PHE A 574 -52.05 6.88 -8.71
CA PHE A 574 -51.26 5.80 -9.26
C PHE A 574 -51.34 5.83 -10.80
N PHE A 575 -50.19 5.75 -11.46
CA PHE A 575 -50.09 5.74 -12.92
C PHE A 575 -49.70 4.35 -13.43
N LEU A 576 -48.50 3.87 -13.07
CA LEU A 576 -47.94 2.61 -13.55
C LEU A 576 -47.21 1.86 -12.42
N SER A 577 -47.17 0.54 -12.52
CA SER A 577 -46.29 -0.32 -11.72
C SER A 577 -45.36 -1.11 -12.62
N LEU A 578 -44.06 -1.01 -12.35
CA LEU A 578 -43.02 -1.72 -13.08
C LEU A 578 -42.68 -3.02 -12.33
N TYR A 579 -42.82 -4.15 -13.03
CA TYR A 579 -42.58 -5.50 -12.49
C TYR A 579 -41.47 -6.21 -13.26
N GLY A 580 -40.66 -7.01 -12.56
CA GLY A 580 -39.74 -7.94 -13.19
C GLY A 580 -38.33 -7.96 -12.61
N HIS A 581 -38.06 -7.18 -11.56
CA HIS A 581 -36.86 -7.37 -10.74
C HIS A 581 -37.05 -8.56 -9.79
N LYS A 582 -35.97 -9.28 -9.51
CA LYS A 582 -35.99 -10.44 -8.59
C LYS A 582 -35.74 -10.04 -7.14
N LEU A 583 -35.03 -8.93 -6.95
CA LEU A 583 -34.65 -8.38 -5.66
C LEU A 583 -35.02 -6.89 -5.60
N PRO A 584 -35.03 -6.28 -4.39
CA PRO A 584 -35.44 -4.90 -4.22
C PRO A 584 -34.64 -3.92 -5.08
N VAL A 585 -35.33 -2.90 -5.60
CA VAL A 585 -34.73 -1.84 -6.41
C VAL A 585 -34.12 -0.80 -5.46
N LEU A 586 -32.79 -0.80 -5.39
CA LEU A 586 -32.03 0.06 -4.48
C LEU A 586 -31.95 1.50 -4.99
N CYS A 587 -31.82 1.68 -6.30
CA CYS A 587 -31.67 2.98 -6.93
C CYS A 587 -32.51 3.10 -8.19
N LEU A 588 -32.94 4.33 -8.47
CA LEU A 588 -33.69 4.67 -9.67
C LEU A 588 -33.36 6.10 -10.07
N ASP A 589 -33.39 6.38 -11.36
CA ASP A 589 -33.30 7.74 -11.89
C ASP A 589 -34.09 7.89 -13.19
N ILE A 590 -34.54 9.10 -13.48
CA ILE A 590 -35.34 9.44 -14.66
C ILE A 590 -34.50 10.30 -15.61
N SER A 591 -34.62 10.07 -16.91
CA SER A 591 -33.92 10.84 -17.94
C SER A 591 -34.39 12.31 -17.97
N HIS A 592 -33.53 13.19 -18.50
CA HIS A 592 -33.81 14.64 -18.56
C HIS A 592 -35.04 15.02 -19.40
N ASP A 593 -35.38 14.21 -20.40
CA ASP A 593 -36.56 14.37 -21.26
C ASP A 593 -37.81 13.70 -20.68
N SER A 594 -37.70 13.05 -19.51
CA SER A 594 -38.73 12.25 -18.86
C SER A 594 -39.28 11.06 -19.68
N ALA A 595 -38.58 10.64 -20.74
CA ALA A 595 -39.02 9.50 -21.55
C ALA A 595 -38.59 8.14 -20.97
N LEU A 596 -37.44 8.08 -20.31
CA LEU A 596 -36.82 6.85 -19.83
C LEU A 596 -36.67 6.87 -18.30
N ILE A 597 -36.82 5.69 -17.69
CA ILE A 597 -36.44 5.45 -16.29
C ILE A 597 -35.49 4.26 -16.24
N ALA A 598 -34.40 4.42 -15.49
CA ALA A 598 -33.44 3.34 -15.25
C ALA A 598 -33.53 2.90 -13.79
N THR A 599 -33.65 1.59 -13.56
CA THR A 599 -33.82 0.99 -12.24
C THR A 599 -32.68 0.01 -11.97
N GLY A 600 -31.93 0.26 -10.89
CA GLY A 600 -30.84 -0.60 -10.43
C GLY A 600 -31.24 -1.40 -9.19
N SER A 601 -31.07 -2.71 -9.25
CA SER A 601 -31.49 -3.63 -8.20
C SER A 601 -30.31 -4.39 -7.57
N ALA A 602 -30.56 -4.96 -6.39
CA ALA A 602 -29.67 -5.93 -5.77
C ALA A 602 -29.52 -7.23 -6.60
N ASP A 603 -30.38 -7.45 -7.61
CA ASP A 603 -30.27 -8.56 -8.57
C ASP A 603 -29.12 -8.41 -9.58
N ARG A 604 -28.28 -7.37 -9.40
CA ARG A 604 -27.08 -7.03 -10.22
C ARG A 604 -27.40 -6.47 -11.60
N ASN A 605 -28.68 -6.41 -11.94
CA ASN A 605 -29.15 -5.92 -13.22
C ASN A 605 -29.61 -4.48 -13.14
N VAL A 606 -29.53 -3.82 -14.28
CA VAL A 606 -30.19 -2.54 -14.53
C VAL A 606 -31.23 -2.75 -15.61
N LYS A 607 -32.45 -2.28 -15.36
CA LYS A 607 -33.53 -2.29 -16.35
C LYS A 607 -33.84 -0.87 -16.78
N ILE A 608 -34.07 -0.70 -18.08
CA ILE A 608 -34.49 0.57 -18.66
C ILE A 608 -35.93 0.41 -19.12
N TRP A 609 -36.77 1.36 -18.73
CA TRP A 609 -38.20 1.36 -19.04
C TRP A 609 -38.59 2.63 -19.78
N GLY A 610 -39.57 2.51 -20.68
CA GLY A 610 -40.28 3.64 -21.26
C GLY A 610 -41.32 4.14 -20.26
N LEU A 611 -41.32 5.45 -19.98
CA LEU A 611 -42.22 6.06 -19.00
C LEU A 611 -43.65 6.21 -19.53
N ASP A 612 -43.82 6.25 -20.85
CA ASP A 612 -45.13 6.43 -21.50
C ASP A 612 -46.10 5.27 -21.20
N PHE A 613 -45.60 4.03 -21.28
CA PHE A 613 -46.41 2.81 -21.12
C PHE A 613 -45.91 1.87 -20.02
N GLY A 614 -44.72 2.11 -19.46
CA GLY A 614 -44.10 1.24 -18.47
C GLY A 614 -43.53 -0.05 -19.07
N ASP A 615 -43.18 -0.05 -20.35
CA ASP A 615 -42.58 -1.18 -21.04
C ASP A 615 -41.08 -1.29 -20.74
N CYS A 616 -40.59 -2.51 -20.56
CA CYS A 616 -39.16 -2.76 -20.36
C CYS A 616 -38.47 -2.78 -21.73
N HIS A 617 -37.69 -1.75 -22.06
CA HIS A 617 -36.89 -1.75 -23.29
C HIS A 617 -35.82 -2.84 -23.25
N ARG A 618 -35.02 -2.89 -22.17
CA ARG A 618 -33.96 -3.89 -22.01
C ARG A 618 -33.60 -4.13 -20.56
N SER A 619 -33.25 -5.38 -20.26
CA SER A 619 -32.59 -5.78 -19.01
C SER A 619 -31.11 -6.01 -19.30
N MET A 620 -30.24 -5.30 -18.59
CA MET A 620 -28.79 -5.36 -18.76
C MET A 620 -28.13 -5.91 -17.50
N PHE A 621 -27.21 -6.86 -17.68
CA PHE A 621 -26.34 -7.30 -16.60
C PHE A 621 -25.22 -6.26 -16.44
N ALA A 622 -25.31 -5.44 -15.40
CA ALA A 622 -24.43 -4.29 -15.26
C ALA A 622 -23.18 -4.61 -14.43
N HIS A 623 -23.36 -5.25 -13.28
CA HIS A 623 -22.30 -5.45 -12.29
C HIS A 623 -22.23 -6.91 -11.82
N ASP A 624 -21.10 -7.31 -11.26
CA ASP A 624 -20.94 -8.66 -10.69
C ASP A 624 -21.59 -8.82 -9.31
N ASP A 625 -21.88 -7.69 -8.66
CA ASP A 625 -22.57 -7.58 -7.38
C ASP A 625 -23.65 -6.47 -7.43
N SER A 626 -24.36 -6.23 -6.33
CA SER A 626 -25.51 -5.32 -6.26
C SER A 626 -25.21 -3.91 -6.77
N VAL A 627 -26.14 -3.33 -7.53
CA VAL A 627 -26.07 -1.94 -8.00
C VAL A 627 -26.57 -1.01 -6.91
N MET A 628 -25.68 -0.19 -6.36
CA MET A 628 -25.97 0.65 -5.20
C MET A 628 -26.53 2.01 -5.58
N PHE A 629 -26.04 2.60 -6.67
CA PHE A 629 -26.43 3.93 -7.11
C PHE A 629 -26.49 4.04 -8.63
N LEU A 630 -27.40 4.89 -9.11
CA LEU A 630 -27.63 5.15 -10.53
C LEU A 630 -27.94 6.63 -10.70
N GLN A 631 -27.34 7.27 -11.71
CA GLN A 631 -27.66 8.66 -12.06
C GLN A 631 -27.46 8.94 -13.56
N PHE A 632 -28.42 9.63 -14.19
CA PHE A 632 -28.33 10.15 -15.55
C PHE A 632 -27.46 11.41 -15.62
N VAL A 633 -26.71 11.53 -16.71
CA VAL A 633 -25.97 12.75 -17.04
C VAL A 633 -26.96 13.79 -17.58
N PRO A 634 -26.97 15.02 -17.03
CA PRO A 634 -27.88 16.06 -17.48
C PRO A 634 -27.85 16.32 -18.98
N LYS A 635 -29.03 16.56 -19.57
CA LYS A 635 -29.24 16.81 -21.01
C LYS A 635 -28.89 15.66 -21.96
N THR A 636 -28.55 14.48 -21.45
CA THR A 636 -28.21 13.31 -22.27
C THR A 636 -28.89 12.05 -21.76
N HIS A 637 -28.92 10.99 -22.57
CA HIS A 637 -29.41 9.66 -22.18
C HIS A 637 -28.28 8.73 -21.70
N LEU A 638 -27.13 9.32 -21.35
CA LEU A 638 -26.03 8.59 -20.74
C LEU A 638 -26.26 8.50 -19.24
N PHE A 639 -25.94 7.37 -18.63
CA PHE A 639 -26.04 7.20 -17.19
C PHE A 639 -24.87 6.41 -16.62
N PHE A 640 -24.62 6.62 -15.34
CA PHE A 640 -23.62 5.92 -14.56
C PHE A 640 -24.26 4.98 -13.56
N THR A 641 -23.64 3.82 -13.38
CA THR A 641 -24.00 2.84 -12.37
C THR A 641 -22.82 2.62 -11.44
N ALA A 642 -23.08 2.59 -10.14
CA ALA A 642 -22.09 2.29 -9.12
C ALA A 642 -22.43 0.95 -8.45
N GLY A 643 -21.47 0.02 -8.48
CA GLY A 643 -21.64 -1.33 -7.98
C GLY A 643 -20.91 -1.58 -6.66
N LYS A 644 -21.41 -2.61 -5.95
CA LYS A 644 -20.72 -3.19 -4.79
C LYS A 644 -19.44 -3.95 -5.20
N ASP A 645 -19.32 -4.32 -6.48
CA ASP A 645 -18.15 -4.91 -7.13
C ASP A 645 -16.92 -3.98 -7.26
N ARG A 646 -17.03 -2.74 -6.73
CA ARG A 646 -16.01 -1.67 -6.72
C ARG A 646 -15.89 -0.91 -8.04
N LYS A 647 -16.68 -1.28 -9.06
CA LYS A 647 -16.62 -0.68 -10.39
C LYS A 647 -17.71 0.39 -10.53
N ILE A 648 -17.41 1.39 -11.36
CA ILE A 648 -18.40 2.35 -11.85
C ILE A 648 -18.46 2.15 -13.36
N LYS A 649 -19.65 2.00 -13.93
CA LYS A 649 -19.82 1.77 -15.37
C LYS A 649 -20.67 2.85 -16.00
N GLN A 650 -20.32 3.22 -17.23
CA GLN A 650 -21.05 4.17 -18.06
C GLN A 650 -21.85 3.43 -19.12
N TRP A 651 -23.10 3.83 -19.31
CA TRP A 651 -24.03 3.20 -20.24
C TRP A 651 -24.71 4.23 -21.15
N ASP A 652 -25.02 3.81 -22.37
CA ASP A 652 -25.93 4.53 -23.26
C ASP A 652 -27.33 3.92 -23.16
N ALA A 653 -28.34 4.70 -22.74
CA ALA A 653 -29.72 4.21 -22.68
C ALA A 653 -30.38 4.09 -24.07
N ASP A 654 -29.85 4.75 -25.11
CA ASP A 654 -30.43 4.65 -26.46
C ASP A 654 -30.00 3.36 -27.18
N LYS A 655 -28.70 3.05 -27.12
CA LYS A 655 -28.10 1.87 -27.77
C LYS A 655 -28.06 0.64 -26.87
N PHE A 656 -28.19 0.84 -25.56
CA PHE A 656 -28.03 -0.20 -24.54
C PHE A 656 -26.65 -0.85 -24.56
N GLU A 657 -25.62 -0.05 -24.82
CA GLU A 657 -24.24 -0.49 -24.86
C GLU A 657 -23.48 0.02 -23.63
N HIS A 658 -22.57 -0.81 -23.14
CA HIS A 658 -21.57 -0.44 -22.17
C HIS A 658 -20.52 0.44 -22.85
N ILE A 659 -20.27 1.63 -22.31
CA ILE A 659 -19.32 2.59 -22.89
C ILE A 659 -17.97 2.47 -22.22
N GLN A 660 -17.93 2.59 -20.88
CA GLN A 660 -16.69 2.69 -20.12
C GLN A 660 -16.79 2.10 -18.71
N THR A 661 -15.80 1.28 -18.33
CA THR A 661 -15.57 0.86 -16.94
C THR A 661 -14.57 1.80 -16.27
N LEU A 662 -14.99 2.48 -15.21
CA LEU A 662 -14.14 3.29 -14.34
C LEU A 662 -13.70 2.45 -13.13
N GLU A 663 -12.47 1.96 -13.20
CA GLU A 663 -11.81 1.22 -12.12
C GLU A 663 -10.92 2.13 -11.29
N GLY A 664 -10.93 1.92 -9.98
CA GLY A 664 -10.05 2.62 -9.08
C GLY A 664 -10.38 2.36 -7.62
N HIS A 665 -11.67 2.36 -7.27
CA HIS A 665 -12.10 2.06 -5.91
C HIS A 665 -11.72 0.64 -5.50
N HIS A 666 -11.32 0.48 -4.24
CA HIS A 666 -10.85 -0.81 -3.73
C HIS A 666 -11.87 -1.54 -2.86
N ARG A 667 -12.92 -0.82 -2.47
CA ARG A 667 -14.10 -1.37 -1.79
C ARG A 667 -15.39 -0.88 -2.44
N GLU A 668 -16.50 -1.41 -1.96
CA GLU A 668 -17.86 -1.17 -2.42
C GLU A 668 -18.14 0.34 -2.61
N VAL A 669 -18.69 0.71 -3.77
CA VAL A 669 -19.06 2.10 -4.06
C VAL A 669 -20.50 2.33 -3.57
N TRP A 670 -20.68 3.28 -2.67
CA TRP A 670 -22.00 3.52 -2.04
C TRP A 670 -22.82 4.55 -2.78
N CYS A 671 -22.20 5.65 -3.20
CA CYS A 671 -22.90 6.71 -3.90
C CYS A 671 -22.02 7.39 -4.94
N LEU A 672 -22.69 8.02 -5.88
CA LEU A 672 -22.12 8.76 -6.98
C LEU A 672 -22.92 10.06 -7.13
N ALA A 673 -22.25 11.14 -7.49
CA ALA A 673 -22.90 12.40 -7.83
C ALA A 673 -22.32 12.89 -9.15
N ILE A 674 -23.18 13.36 -10.05
CA ILE A 674 -22.79 13.97 -11.32
C ILE A 674 -22.94 15.49 -11.19
N SER A 675 -21.98 16.23 -11.72
CA SER A 675 -22.06 17.68 -11.80
C SER A 675 -23.26 18.13 -12.66
N PRO A 676 -23.89 19.28 -12.37
CA PRO A 676 -24.99 19.80 -13.19
C PRO A 676 -24.65 19.99 -14.69
N ASN A 677 -23.36 20.17 -15.00
CA ASN A 677 -22.86 20.28 -16.38
C ASN A 677 -22.58 18.93 -17.05
N GLY A 678 -22.41 17.86 -16.26
CA GLY A 678 -22.03 16.53 -16.75
C GLY A 678 -20.54 16.34 -17.03
N ASP A 679 -19.66 17.29 -16.71
CA ASP A 679 -18.22 17.19 -16.99
C ASP A 679 -17.45 16.48 -15.86
N HIS A 680 -17.96 16.57 -14.64
CA HIS A 680 -17.33 16.00 -13.45
C HIS A 680 -18.24 15.02 -12.74
N ILE A 681 -17.65 13.99 -12.16
CA ILE A 681 -18.32 12.97 -11.35
C ILE A 681 -17.55 12.80 -10.06
N VAL A 682 -18.25 12.69 -8.93
CA VAL A 682 -17.64 12.31 -7.66
C VAL A 682 -18.25 11.00 -7.21
N SER A 683 -17.41 10.06 -6.78
CA SER A 683 -17.86 8.80 -6.22
C SER A 683 -17.27 8.55 -4.84
N SER A 684 -18.04 7.89 -3.96
CA SER A 684 -17.61 7.48 -2.64
C SER A 684 -17.57 5.97 -2.48
N SER A 685 -16.58 5.49 -1.74
CA SER A 685 -16.44 4.07 -1.42
C SER A 685 -16.36 3.81 0.08
N HIS A 686 -16.57 2.55 0.45
CA HIS A 686 -16.36 2.03 1.81
C HIS A 686 -14.89 2.11 2.26
N ASP A 687 -13.93 2.28 1.34
CA ASP A 687 -12.54 2.62 1.69
C ASP A 687 -12.39 4.04 2.27
N LYS A 688 -13.49 4.80 2.34
CA LYS A 688 -13.61 6.20 2.81
C LYS A 688 -12.99 7.20 1.85
N SER A 689 -12.61 6.76 0.65
CA SER A 689 -12.13 7.62 -0.41
C SER A 689 -13.27 8.29 -1.17
N LEU A 690 -12.97 9.50 -1.62
CA LEU A 690 -13.74 10.25 -2.58
C LEU A 690 -12.87 10.41 -3.83
N ARG A 691 -13.41 10.04 -4.99
CA ARG A 691 -12.71 10.17 -6.27
C ARG A 691 -13.44 11.16 -7.16
N LEU A 692 -12.69 12.07 -7.75
CA LEU A 692 -13.16 12.98 -8.79
C LEU A 692 -12.76 12.43 -10.17
N TRP A 693 -13.73 12.29 -11.05
CA TRP A 693 -13.55 11.89 -12.44
C TRP A 693 -13.88 13.07 -13.34
N GLU A 694 -13.03 13.32 -14.32
CA GLU A 694 -13.17 14.43 -15.26
C GLU A 694 -13.35 13.90 -16.68
N ARG A 695 -14.27 14.51 -17.42
CA ARG A 695 -14.50 14.22 -18.83
C ARG A 695 -13.41 14.89 -19.67
N THR A 696 -12.60 14.09 -20.34
CA THR A 696 -11.58 14.56 -21.28
C THR A 696 -12.19 14.75 -22.68
N ARG A 697 -11.41 15.35 -23.59
CA ARG A 697 -11.81 15.51 -25.00
C ARG A 697 -11.48 14.30 -25.87
N GLU A 698 -10.94 13.24 -25.26
CA GLU A 698 -10.53 12.04 -25.98
C GLU A 698 -11.79 11.22 -26.34
N PRO A 699 -12.01 10.93 -27.64
CA PRO A 699 -13.09 10.06 -28.04
C PRO A 699 -12.75 8.60 -27.69
N ILE A 700 -13.72 7.87 -27.14
CA ILE A 700 -13.61 6.43 -26.90
C ILE A 700 -14.05 5.67 -28.15
N ILE A 701 -13.26 4.65 -28.51
CA ILE A 701 -13.64 3.62 -29.47
C ILE A 701 -14.04 2.38 -28.68
N LEU A 702 -15.31 1.96 -28.79
CA LEU A 702 -15.88 0.87 -27.98
C LEU A 702 -15.19 -0.49 -28.18
N GLU A 703 -14.54 -0.70 -29.34
CA GLU A 703 -13.79 -1.92 -29.63
C GLU A 703 -12.48 -1.99 -28.84
N GLU A 704 -11.76 -0.87 -28.73
CA GLU A 704 -10.51 -0.78 -27.97
C GLU A 704 -10.73 -1.04 -26.47
N GLU A 705 -11.84 -0.56 -25.90
CA GLU A 705 -12.15 -0.83 -24.49
C GLU A 705 -12.49 -2.30 -24.24
N LYS A 706 -13.21 -2.96 -25.16
CA LYS A 706 -13.46 -4.41 -25.07
C LYS A 706 -12.18 -5.22 -25.24
N GLU A 707 -11.21 -4.73 -26.00
CA GLU A 707 -9.87 -5.34 -26.07
C GLU A 707 -9.11 -5.15 -24.77
N MET A 708 -9.12 -3.94 -24.20
CA MET A 708 -8.49 -3.65 -22.92
C MET A 708 -9.08 -4.47 -21.76
N GLU A 709 -10.41 -4.65 -21.72
CA GLU A 709 -11.07 -5.52 -20.74
C GLU A 709 -10.65 -6.99 -20.92
N ARG A 710 -10.60 -7.49 -22.16
CA ARG A 710 -10.09 -8.85 -22.45
C ARG A 710 -8.63 -9.03 -22.07
N GLU A 711 -7.79 -8.03 -22.30
CA GLU A 711 -6.39 -8.02 -21.86
C GLU A 711 -6.28 -8.08 -20.33
N ALA A 712 -7.13 -7.35 -19.61
CA ALA A 712 -7.14 -7.35 -18.14
C ALA A 712 -7.66 -8.69 -17.57
N GLU A 713 -8.68 -9.29 -18.17
CA GLU A 713 -9.13 -10.63 -17.82
C GLU A 713 -8.04 -11.68 -18.06
N PHE A 714 -7.31 -11.54 -19.18
CA PHE A 714 -6.16 -12.37 -19.48
C PHE A 714 -5.03 -12.15 -18.44
N GLU A 715 -4.80 -10.92 -17.98
CA GLU A 715 -3.86 -10.60 -16.89
C GLU A 715 -4.21 -11.35 -15.60
N GLU A 716 -5.49 -11.30 -15.19
CA GLU A 716 -5.94 -12.01 -14.00
C GLU A 716 -5.78 -13.53 -14.15
N SER A 717 -5.97 -14.05 -15.37
CA SER A 717 -5.74 -15.47 -15.67
C SER A 717 -4.26 -15.85 -15.64
N LEU A 718 -3.37 -15.01 -16.18
CA LEU A 718 -1.92 -15.20 -16.16
C LEU A 718 -1.37 -15.15 -14.75
N ALA A 719 -1.87 -14.24 -13.91
CA ALA A 719 -1.48 -14.14 -12.51
C ALA A 719 -1.88 -15.38 -11.68
N LYS A 720 -2.91 -16.12 -12.12
CA LYS A 720 -3.34 -17.41 -11.55
C LYS A 720 -2.61 -18.61 -12.18
N GLY A 721 -1.92 -18.43 -13.30
CA GLY A 721 -1.16 -19.46 -13.98
C GLY A 721 0.09 -19.89 -13.20
N ASP A 722 0.39 -21.19 -13.26
CA ASP A 722 1.51 -21.82 -12.55
C ASP A 722 2.89 -21.30 -12.98
N GLU A 723 3.85 -21.41 -12.06
CA GLU A 723 5.24 -20.96 -12.20
C GLU A 723 5.88 -21.45 -13.51
N PRO A 724 6.74 -20.65 -14.17
CA PRO A 724 7.68 -21.22 -15.13
C PRO A 724 8.59 -22.19 -14.39
N VAL A 725 8.34 -23.48 -14.54
CA VAL A 725 9.32 -24.51 -14.18
C VAL A 725 10.54 -24.27 -15.06
N VAL A 726 11.61 -23.76 -14.46
CA VAL A 726 12.92 -23.66 -15.13
C VAL A 726 13.38 -25.09 -15.42
N PRO A 727 13.54 -25.50 -16.69
CA PRO A 727 13.93 -26.87 -17.00
C PRO A 727 15.37 -27.15 -16.53
N GLY A 728 15.53 -27.81 -15.38
CA GLY A 728 16.83 -28.28 -14.89
C GLY A 728 17.15 -27.95 -13.42
N GLU A 729 16.36 -27.13 -12.73
CA GLU A 729 16.52 -26.91 -11.28
C GLU A 729 15.70 -27.93 -10.49
N THR A 730 16.34 -28.65 -9.57
CA THR A 730 15.66 -29.36 -8.47
C THR A 730 14.97 -28.32 -7.60
N LYS A 731 13.76 -28.62 -7.10
CA LYS A 731 13.01 -27.80 -6.12
C LYS A 731 13.81 -27.68 -4.81
N GLY A 732 14.81 -26.81 -4.78
CA GLY A 732 15.53 -26.41 -3.58
C GLY A 732 14.74 -25.37 -2.78
N GLU A 733 15.17 -25.08 -1.56
CA GLU A 733 14.54 -24.07 -0.70
C GLU A 733 14.70 -22.63 -1.24
N ALA A 734 15.59 -22.40 -2.21
CA ALA A 734 15.84 -21.12 -2.86
C ALA A 734 15.62 -21.19 -4.39
N GLU A 735 14.74 -20.35 -4.94
CA GLU A 735 14.49 -20.20 -6.38
C GLU A 735 14.83 -18.77 -6.87
N PRO A 736 15.14 -18.58 -8.16
CA PRO A 736 15.27 -17.24 -8.74
C PRO A 736 13.92 -16.48 -8.67
N ALA A 737 13.98 -15.23 -8.22
CA ALA A 737 12.77 -14.43 -7.96
C ALA A 737 12.31 -13.70 -9.22
N GLY A 738 11.19 -14.15 -9.81
CA GLY A 738 10.53 -13.48 -10.92
C GLY A 738 9.08 -13.93 -11.10
N LYS A 739 8.21 -13.01 -11.51
CA LYS A 739 6.82 -13.28 -11.91
C LYS A 739 6.63 -12.86 -13.36
N LYS A 740 5.99 -13.71 -14.17
CA LYS A 740 5.59 -13.36 -15.54
C LYS A 740 4.50 -12.28 -15.47
N THR A 741 4.77 -11.10 -16.00
CA THR A 741 3.81 -10.02 -16.16
C THR A 741 3.59 -9.72 -17.64
N ILE A 742 2.50 -9.05 -18.00
CA ILE A 742 2.25 -8.64 -19.40
C ILE A 742 3.39 -7.77 -19.93
N GLU A 743 3.93 -6.88 -19.09
CA GLU A 743 5.07 -6.04 -19.45
C GLU A 743 6.30 -6.90 -19.81
N THR A 744 6.57 -7.99 -19.07
CA THR A 744 7.66 -8.93 -19.42
C THR A 744 7.40 -9.72 -20.71
N VAL A 745 6.14 -10.07 -21.00
CA VAL A 745 5.78 -10.77 -22.25
C VAL A 745 5.91 -9.82 -23.44
N LYS A 746 5.40 -8.58 -23.32
CA LYS A 746 5.54 -7.54 -24.34
C LYS A 746 7.02 -7.22 -24.60
N ALA A 747 7.84 -7.15 -23.55
CA ALA A 747 9.28 -6.97 -23.68
C ALA A 747 9.95 -8.16 -24.40
N ALA A 748 9.57 -9.40 -24.07
CA ALA A 748 10.06 -10.59 -24.76
C ALA A 748 9.65 -10.60 -26.25
N GLU A 749 8.40 -10.24 -26.57
CA GLU A 749 7.91 -10.09 -27.94
C GLU A 749 8.70 -9.03 -28.72
N GLN A 750 8.95 -7.87 -28.11
CA GLN A 750 9.79 -6.83 -28.72
C GLN A 750 11.21 -7.32 -28.99
N ILE A 751 11.80 -8.12 -28.09
CA ILE A 751 13.11 -8.73 -28.32
C ILE A 751 13.04 -9.75 -29.45
N MET A 752 12.00 -10.59 -29.53
CA MET A 752 11.80 -11.55 -30.61
C MET A 752 11.68 -10.85 -31.96
N GLU A 753 10.84 -9.83 -32.07
CA GLU A 753 10.69 -9.01 -33.28
C GLU A 753 12.02 -8.37 -33.71
N ALA A 754 12.81 -7.87 -32.74
CA ALA A 754 14.12 -7.30 -33.04
C ALA A 754 15.11 -8.34 -33.56
N ILE A 755 15.09 -9.57 -33.04
CA ILE A 755 15.94 -10.67 -33.50
C ILE A 755 15.50 -11.16 -34.88
N GLU A 756 14.20 -11.23 -35.17
CA GLU A 756 13.69 -11.59 -36.49
C GLU A 756 14.09 -10.55 -37.53
N LEU A 757 13.94 -9.26 -37.20
CA LEU A 757 14.43 -8.17 -38.05
C LEU A 757 15.95 -8.25 -38.26
N TYR A 758 16.71 -8.66 -37.25
CA TYR A 758 18.15 -8.92 -37.39
C TYR A 758 18.43 -10.09 -38.35
N ARG A 759 17.70 -11.21 -38.24
CA ARG A 759 17.84 -12.37 -39.13
C ARG A 759 17.59 -11.96 -40.58
N GLU A 760 16.44 -11.33 -40.86
CA GLU A 760 16.06 -10.91 -42.20
C GLU A 760 17.11 -9.98 -42.83
N GLU A 761 17.59 -8.98 -42.08
CA GLU A 761 18.59 -8.05 -42.60
C GLU A 761 19.96 -8.70 -42.77
N SER A 762 20.32 -9.66 -41.91
CA SER A 762 21.57 -10.43 -42.04
C SER A 762 21.55 -11.31 -43.29
N GLU A 763 20.44 -11.99 -43.57
CA GLU A 763 20.26 -12.80 -44.78
C GLU A 763 20.31 -11.93 -46.04
N LYS A 764 19.60 -10.80 -46.07
CA LYS A 764 19.68 -9.83 -47.18
C LYS A 764 21.10 -9.34 -47.41
N LEU A 765 21.86 -9.08 -46.34
CA LEU A 765 23.25 -8.63 -46.43
C LEU A 765 24.17 -9.75 -46.96
N GLU A 766 23.94 -11.00 -46.56
CA GLU A 766 24.69 -12.16 -47.05
C GLU A 766 24.41 -12.46 -48.51
N GLU A 767 23.14 -12.42 -48.93
CA GLU A 767 22.73 -12.53 -50.33
C GLU A 767 23.34 -11.40 -51.18
N HIS A 768 23.30 -10.17 -50.66
CA HIS A 768 23.93 -9.04 -51.32
C HIS A 768 25.45 -9.22 -51.43
N ARG A 769 26.11 -9.71 -50.38
CA ARG A 769 27.55 -9.99 -50.41
C ARG A 769 27.89 -11.14 -51.37
N ALA A 770 27.07 -12.18 -51.43
CA ALA A 770 27.24 -13.29 -52.36
C ALA A 770 27.06 -12.84 -53.82
N THR A 771 26.04 -12.02 -54.09
CA THR A 771 25.80 -11.45 -55.43
C THR A 771 26.88 -10.47 -55.86
N CYS A 772 27.40 -9.62 -54.96
CA CYS A 772 28.55 -8.75 -55.24
C CYS A 772 29.83 -9.55 -55.53
N LYS A 773 30.08 -10.62 -54.77
CA LYS A 773 31.21 -11.54 -55.03
C LYS A 773 31.07 -12.27 -56.36
N ALA A 774 29.87 -12.72 -56.71
CA ALA A 774 29.59 -13.38 -57.98
C ALA A 774 29.70 -12.41 -59.18
N ALA A 775 29.32 -11.14 -59.00
CA ALA A 775 29.34 -10.12 -60.04
C ALA A 775 30.70 -9.39 -60.19
N GLY A 776 31.63 -9.55 -59.23
CA GLY A 776 32.93 -8.88 -59.22
C GLY A 776 32.85 -7.34 -59.19
N LYS A 777 31.69 -6.77 -58.86
CA LYS A 777 31.40 -5.33 -58.76
C LYS A 777 30.48 -5.08 -57.57
N GLU A 778 30.64 -3.94 -56.91
CA GLU A 778 29.71 -3.50 -55.85
C GLU A 778 28.36 -3.12 -56.47
N LEU A 779 27.32 -3.90 -56.14
CA LEU A 779 25.94 -3.60 -56.49
C LEU A 779 25.35 -2.59 -55.48
N PRO A 780 24.27 -1.87 -55.82
CA PRO A 780 23.60 -1.00 -54.86
C PRO A 780 23.11 -1.80 -53.64
N PRO A 781 23.26 -1.28 -52.42
CA PRO A 781 22.89 -1.99 -51.20
C PRO A 781 21.39 -2.30 -51.16
N PRO A 782 20.99 -3.39 -50.48
CA PRO A 782 19.58 -3.72 -50.32
C PRO A 782 18.85 -2.58 -49.61
N LYS A 783 17.56 -2.40 -49.96
CA LYS A 783 16.70 -1.45 -49.26
C LYS A 783 16.57 -1.89 -47.80
N MET A 784 17.10 -1.08 -46.89
CA MET A 784 16.99 -1.32 -45.46
C MET A 784 15.53 -1.24 -45.01
N ASN A 785 15.19 -2.05 -44.00
CA ASN A 785 13.87 -2.00 -43.38
C ASN A 785 13.53 -0.57 -42.88
N PRO A 786 12.30 -0.07 -43.11
CA PRO A 786 11.90 1.29 -42.73
C PRO A 786 12.08 1.62 -41.24
N ILE A 787 11.98 0.62 -40.36
CA ILE A 787 12.20 0.77 -38.91
C ILE A 787 13.64 1.21 -38.64
N LEU A 788 14.63 0.57 -39.26
CA LEU A 788 16.04 0.92 -39.08
C LEU A 788 16.37 2.32 -39.63
N VAL A 789 15.71 2.71 -40.72
CA VAL A 789 15.85 4.05 -41.30
C VAL A 789 15.24 5.10 -40.35
N ALA A 790 14.08 4.83 -39.77
CA ALA A 790 13.43 5.73 -38.82
C ALA A 790 14.27 5.97 -37.54
N PHE A 791 15.05 4.97 -37.12
CA PHE A 791 16.00 5.10 -36.00
C PHE A 791 17.33 5.78 -36.39
N GLY A 792 17.51 6.23 -37.64
CA GLY A 792 18.70 6.96 -38.07
C GLY A 792 19.80 6.09 -38.70
N ASN A 793 19.41 5.05 -39.46
CA ASN A 793 20.32 4.10 -40.12
C ASN A 793 21.24 3.36 -39.14
N ILE A 794 20.68 2.92 -38.01
CA ILE A 794 21.39 2.11 -37.02
C ILE A 794 21.64 0.70 -37.60
N SER A 795 22.78 0.07 -37.25
CA SER A 795 23.04 -1.32 -37.63
C SER A 795 22.00 -2.27 -36.99
N PRO A 796 21.58 -3.35 -37.68
CA PRO A 796 20.61 -4.30 -37.14
C PRO A 796 21.00 -4.86 -35.76
N SER A 797 22.29 -5.12 -35.55
CA SER A 797 22.82 -5.55 -34.25
C SER A 797 22.63 -4.49 -33.16
N ARG A 798 22.95 -3.22 -33.45
CA ARG A 798 22.80 -2.14 -32.46
C ARG A 798 21.34 -1.85 -32.15
N TYR A 799 20.42 -2.09 -33.10
CA TYR A 799 18.98 -2.01 -32.84
C TYR A 799 18.54 -3.04 -31.79
N VAL A 800 18.99 -4.29 -31.88
CA VAL A 800 18.69 -5.31 -30.85
C VAL A 800 19.22 -4.89 -29.47
N LEU A 801 20.43 -4.31 -29.40
CA LEU A 801 20.98 -3.79 -28.16
C LEU A 801 20.14 -2.64 -27.57
N GLU A 802 19.69 -1.70 -28.39
CA GLU A 802 18.81 -0.61 -27.97
C GLU A 802 17.44 -1.11 -27.46
N VAL A 803 16.90 -2.18 -28.06
CA VAL A 803 15.67 -2.82 -27.56
C VAL A 803 15.92 -3.46 -26.20
N ILE A 804 17.01 -4.22 -26.02
CA ILE A 804 17.38 -4.81 -24.72
C ILE A 804 17.57 -3.73 -23.65
N LYS A 805 18.16 -2.59 -24.00
CA LYS A 805 18.37 -1.45 -23.10
C LYS A 805 17.08 -0.75 -22.67
N LYS A 806 16.05 -0.76 -23.52
CA LYS A 806 14.73 -0.19 -23.19
C LYS A 806 13.96 -1.03 -22.18
N VAL A 807 14.26 -2.32 -22.07
CA VAL A 807 13.65 -3.20 -21.07
C VAL A 807 14.18 -2.82 -19.68
N ARG A 808 13.29 -2.72 -18.69
CA ARG A 808 13.68 -2.40 -17.31
C ARG A 808 14.54 -3.53 -16.74
N SER A 809 15.58 -3.19 -15.99
CA SER A 809 16.51 -4.17 -15.42
C SER A 809 15.82 -5.21 -14.52
N SER A 810 14.75 -4.82 -13.82
CA SER A 810 13.93 -5.69 -12.97
C SER A 810 13.11 -6.73 -13.75
N GLU A 811 12.81 -6.45 -15.01
CA GLU A 811 11.98 -7.29 -15.89
C GLU A 811 12.82 -8.09 -16.87
N LEU A 812 14.08 -7.71 -17.08
CA LEU A 812 14.97 -8.24 -18.10
C LEU A 812 15.18 -9.75 -17.97
N GLU A 813 15.51 -10.24 -16.78
CA GLU A 813 15.75 -11.67 -16.54
C GLU A 813 14.50 -12.52 -16.79
N VAL A 814 13.33 -12.04 -16.36
CA VAL A 814 12.06 -12.73 -16.60
C VAL A 814 11.68 -12.69 -18.08
N SER A 815 11.93 -11.57 -18.77
CA SER A 815 11.67 -11.44 -20.20
C SER A 815 12.54 -12.40 -21.01
N LEU A 816 13.83 -12.56 -20.63
CA LEU A 816 14.73 -13.53 -21.22
C LEU A 816 14.30 -14.99 -20.96
N LEU A 817 13.69 -15.28 -19.81
CA LEU A 817 13.14 -16.60 -19.49
C LEU A 817 11.93 -16.98 -20.37
N VAL A 818 11.17 -16.00 -20.84
CA VAL A 818 10.02 -16.22 -21.74
C VAL A 818 10.48 -16.54 -23.17
N LEU A 819 11.72 -16.22 -23.54
CA LEU A 819 12.23 -16.43 -24.90
C LEU A 819 12.31 -17.94 -25.25
N PRO A 820 11.79 -18.35 -26.41
CA PRO A 820 12.00 -19.70 -26.93
C PRO A 820 13.48 -19.97 -27.25
N PHE A 821 13.93 -21.20 -27.02
CA PHE A 821 15.31 -21.62 -27.27
C PHE A 821 15.86 -21.29 -28.68
N PRO A 822 15.09 -21.34 -29.79
CA PRO A 822 15.60 -20.99 -31.12
C PRO A 822 16.20 -19.59 -31.25
N TYR A 823 15.80 -18.63 -30.40
CA TYR A 823 16.36 -17.26 -30.43
C TYR A 823 17.66 -17.13 -29.61
N VAL A 824 17.91 -18.04 -28.67
CA VAL A 824 19.07 -17.99 -27.75
C VAL A 824 20.41 -18.10 -28.48
N PRO A 825 20.62 -19.03 -29.45
CA PRO A 825 21.86 -19.10 -30.24
C PRO A 825 22.23 -17.80 -30.94
N ASP A 826 21.26 -17.09 -31.51
CA ASP A 826 21.51 -15.84 -32.24
C ASP A 826 21.87 -14.71 -31.29
N LEU A 827 21.21 -14.69 -30.13
CA LEU A 827 21.53 -13.75 -29.06
C LEU A 827 22.95 -13.97 -28.51
N LEU A 828 23.39 -15.23 -28.36
CA LEU A 828 24.77 -15.56 -27.95
C LEU A 828 25.80 -15.07 -28.99
N LYS A 829 25.53 -15.21 -30.29
CA LYS A 829 26.38 -14.67 -31.36
C LYS A 829 26.44 -13.14 -31.31
N LEU A 830 25.30 -12.49 -31.12
CA LEU A 830 25.20 -11.03 -30.98
C LEU A 830 25.99 -10.54 -29.76
N PHE A 831 25.89 -11.23 -28.63
CA PHE A 831 26.64 -10.92 -27.41
C PHE A 831 28.14 -11.02 -27.60
N ASN A 832 28.63 -12.01 -28.36
CA ASN A 832 30.04 -12.10 -28.72
C ASN A 832 30.48 -10.85 -29.51
N GLY A 833 29.66 -10.42 -30.48
CA GLY A 833 29.89 -9.19 -31.24
C GLY A 833 29.91 -7.93 -30.37
N TYR A 834 28.99 -7.80 -29.41
CA TYR A 834 28.94 -6.65 -28.49
C TYR A 834 30.13 -6.60 -27.54
N VAL A 835 30.52 -7.75 -26.99
CA VAL A 835 31.69 -7.85 -26.09
C VAL A 835 32.97 -7.50 -26.83
N GLN A 836 33.16 -7.97 -28.07
CA GLN A 836 34.30 -7.57 -28.90
C GLN A 836 34.36 -6.06 -29.14
N GLN A 837 33.20 -5.43 -29.35
CA GLN A 837 33.09 -3.98 -29.57
C GLN A 837 33.14 -3.16 -28.27
N GLY A 838 33.07 -3.80 -27.09
CA GLY A 838 33.04 -3.13 -25.79
C GLY A 838 31.73 -2.37 -25.51
N LEU A 839 30.63 -2.74 -26.17
CA LEU A 839 29.32 -2.12 -25.95
C LEU A 839 28.64 -2.71 -24.72
N GLU A 840 28.34 -1.87 -23.72
CA GLU A 840 27.53 -2.19 -22.53
C GLU A 840 27.82 -3.58 -21.93
N VAL A 841 29.11 -3.83 -21.65
CA VAL A 841 29.63 -5.14 -21.27
C VAL A 841 28.94 -5.69 -20.00
N GLU A 842 28.60 -4.85 -19.03
CA GLU A 842 27.94 -5.28 -17.78
C GLU A 842 26.55 -5.87 -18.04
N LEU A 843 25.74 -5.18 -18.84
CA LEU A 843 24.39 -5.62 -19.22
C LEU A 843 24.47 -6.93 -20.03
N VAL A 844 25.35 -6.98 -21.02
CA VAL A 844 25.56 -8.16 -21.86
C VAL A 844 26.04 -9.35 -21.02
N CYS A 845 26.97 -9.14 -20.07
CA CYS A 845 27.43 -10.21 -19.17
C CYS A 845 26.31 -10.73 -18.28
N ARG A 846 25.46 -9.85 -17.74
CA ARG A 846 24.29 -10.24 -16.94
C ARG A 846 23.33 -11.11 -17.74
N CYS A 847 22.94 -10.66 -18.94
CA CYS A 847 22.07 -11.44 -19.83
C CYS A 847 22.71 -12.77 -20.24
N LEU A 848 24.01 -12.75 -20.55
CA LEU A 848 24.77 -13.93 -20.95
C LEU A 848 24.80 -14.98 -19.82
N PHE A 849 25.18 -14.59 -18.61
CA PHE A 849 25.22 -15.52 -17.47
C PHE A 849 23.85 -16.06 -17.12
N PHE A 850 22.81 -15.23 -17.22
CA PHE A 850 21.44 -15.67 -17.01
C PHE A 850 21.02 -16.73 -18.03
N LEU A 851 21.22 -16.48 -19.34
CA LEU A 851 20.86 -17.42 -20.39
C LEU A 851 21.66 -18.73 -20.34
N LEU A 852 22.95 -18.63 -20.03
CA LEU A 852 23.82 -19.79 -19.84
C LEU A 852 23.34 -20.65 -18.65
N ARG A 853 22.89 -20.02 -17.55
CA ARG A 853 22.35 -20.74 -16.39
C ARG A 853 21.03 -21.43 -16.72
N VAL A 854 20.10 -20.73 -17.37
CA VAL A 854 18.76 -21.26 -17.67
C VAL A 854 18.79 -22.37 -18.71
N HIS A 855 19.53 -22.18 -19.81
CA HIS A 855 19.56 -23.14 -20.92
C HIS A 855 20.77 -24.08 -20.86
N PHE A 856 21.41 -24.23 -19.70
CA PHE A 856 22.64 -25.02 -19.54
C PHE A 856 22.54 -26.42 -20.16
N GLY A 857 21.43 -27.13 -19.91
CA GLY A 857 21.21 -28.48 -20.45
C GLY A 857 21.06 -28.52 -21.98
N GLN A 858 20.37 -27.54 -22.56
CA GLN A 858 20.15 -27.45 -24.01
C GLN A 858 21.38 -26.92 -24.77
N ILE A 859 22.16 -26.05 -24.13
CA ILE A 859 23.40 -25.51 -24.69
C ILE A 859 24.48 -26.59 -24.70
N THR A 860 24.60 -27.38 -23.62
CA THR A 860 25.61 -28.46 -23.51
C THR A 860 25.36 -29.59 -24.50
N SER A 861 24.11 -29.84 -24.89
CA SER A 861 23.78 -30.87 -25.88
C SER A 861 24.07 -30.46 -27.33
N ASN A 862 24.15 -29.16 -27.62
CA ASN A 862 24.37 -28.66 -28.97
C ASN A 862 25.87 -28.41 -29.26
N GLN A 863 26.49 -29.29 -30.03
CA GLN A 863 27.92 -29.21 -30.37
C GLN A 863 28.29 -27.96 -31.18
N MET A 864 27.36 -27.36 -31.95
CA MET A 864 27.62 -26.18 -32.77
C MET A 864 27.81 -24.91 -31.94
N LEU A 865 27.29 -24.88 -30.70
CA LEU A 865 27.44 -23.74 -29.80
C LEU A 865 28.79 -23.72 -29.09
N LEU A 866 29.54 -24.84 -29.11
CA LEU A 866 30.81 -24.96 -28.39
C LEU A 866 31.85 -23.93 -28.84
N SER A 867 31.99 -23.73 -30.15
CA SER A 867 32.93 -22.74 -30.70
C SER A 867 32.54 -21.30 -30.31
N VAL A 868 31.25 -20.98 -30.40
CA VAL A 868 30.72 -19.66 -30.02
C VAL A 868 30.93 -19.39 -28.53
N ILE A 869 30.78 -20.40 -27.68
CA ILE A 869 31.00 -20.29 -26.23
C ILE A 869 32.48 -20.10 -25.89
N ASP A 870 33.39 -20.78 -26.60
CA ASP A 870 34.83 -20.62 -26.37
C ASP A 870 35.32 -19.21 -26.78
N GLU A 871 34.80 -18.69 -27.90
CA GLU A 871 35.00 -17.29 -28.29
C GLU A 871 34.41 -16.31 -27.27
N LEU A 872 33.17 -16.55 -26.82
CA LEU A 872 32.53 -15.73 -25.77
C LEU A 872 33.36 -15.73 -24.49
N ARG A 873 33.85 -16.89 -24.04
CA ARG A 873 34.66 -17.02 -22.82
C ARG A 873 35.92 -16.19 -22.90
N THR A 874 36.68 -16.32 -23.99
CA THR A 874 37.94 -15.59 -24.17
C THR A 874 37.73 -14.08 -24.24
N ASN A 875 36.74 -13.63 -25.03
CA ASN A 875 36.42 -12.22 -25.18
C ASN A 875 35.87 -11.60 -23.89
N THR A 876 34.97 -12.28 -23.20
CA THR A 876 34.36 -11.80 -21.95
C THR A 876 35.41 -11.67 -20.84
N ILE A 877 36.27 -12.67 -20.66
CA ILE A 877 37.34 -12.61 -19.65
C ILE A 877 38.32 -11.47 -19.95
N SER A 878 38.70 -11.28 -21.22
CA SER A 878 39.60 -10.19 -21.60
C SER A 878 39.00 -8.83 -21.26
N LYS A 879 37.74 -8.59 -21.66
CA LYS A 879 37.08 -7.30 -21.45
C LYS A 879 36.71 -7.02 -20.00
N VAL A 880 36.28 -8.02 -19.26
CA VAL A 880 36.03 -7.87 -17.81
C VAL A 880 37.33 -7.56 -17.07
N ARG A 881 38.47 -8.15 -17.47
CA ARG A 881 39.78 -7.79 -16.91
C ARG A 881 40.14 -6.34 -17.21
N GLU A 882 39.97 -5.88 -18.46
CA GLU A 882 40.19 -4.47 -18.82
C GLU A 882 39.36 -3.52 -17.94
N ILE A 883 38.06 -3.78 -17.79
CA ILE A 883 37.17 -2.95 -16.94
C ILE A 883 37.60 -2.99 -15.48
N ARG A 884 37.89 -4.18 -14.94
CA ARG A 884 38.36 -4.35 -13.57
C ARG A 884 39.66 -3.61 -13.33
N ASP A 885 40.60 -3.64 -14.26
CA ASP A 885 41.89 -2.99 -14.12
C ASP A 885 41.74 -1.46 -14.17
N VAL A 886 40.83 -0.94 -15.01
CA VAL A 886 40.45 0.49 -15.03
C VAL A 886 39.79 0.90 -13.71
N LEU A 887 38.84 0.11 -13.19
CA LEU A 887 38.19 0.38 -11.91
C LEU A 887 39.18 0.31 -10.74
N GLY A 888 40.10 -0.65 -10.77
CA GLY A 888 41.17 -0.80 -9.79
C GLY A 888 42.11 0.40 -9.79
N PHE A 889 42.50 0.87 -10.98
CA PHE A 889 43.31 2.08 -11.13
C PHE A 889 42.58 3.33 -10.60
N ASN A 890 41.30 3.50 -10.95
CA ASN A 890 40.49 4.62 -10.50
C ASN A 890 40.27 4.61 -8.98
N SER A 891 39.98 3.44 -8.39
CA SER A 891 39.83 3.28 -6.95
C SER A 891 41.12 3.59 -6.21
N ALA A 892 42.26 3.08 -6.68
CA ALA A 892 43.56 3.40 -6.11
C ALA A 892 43.89 4.90 -6.24
N GLY A 893 43.54 5.52 -7.38
CA GLY A 893 43.68 6.95 -7.59
C GLY A 893 42.81 7.79 -6.65
N LEU A 894 41.56 7.39 -6.43
CA LEU A 894 40.65 8.04 -5.47
C LEU A 894 41.13 7.89 -4.03
N GLN A 895 41.60 6.70 -3.64
CA GLN A 895 42.19 6.48 -2.31
C GLN A 895 43.46 7.31 -2.11
N PHE A 896 44.28 7.44 -3.16
CA PHE A 896 45.45 8.31 -3.12
C PHE A 896 45.04 9.77 -2.94
N LEU A 897 44.07 10.26 -3.72
CA LEU A 897 43.53 11.62 -3.59
C LEU A 897 42.88 11.84 -2.22
N GLN A 898 42.16 10.85 -1.69
CA GLN A 898 41.59 10.91 -0.35
C GLN A 898 42.69 11.08 0.69
N ARG A 899 43.74 10.25 0.65
CA ARG A 899 44.90 10.38 1.56
C ARG A 899 45.62 11.71 1.40
N GLU A 900 45.73 12.22 0.18
CA GLU A 900 46.36 13.50 -0.09
C GLU A 900 45.54 14.66 0.50
N ILE A 901 44.20 14.63 0.34
CA ILE A 901 43.27 15.59 0.96
C ILE A 901 43.33 15.49 2.49
N GLU A 902 43.28 14.27 3.05
CA GLU A 902 43.42 14.03 4.48
C GLU A 902 44.74 14.58 5.03
N SER A 903 45.84 14.44 4.28
CA SER A 903 47.15 14.99 4.65
C SER A 903 47.26 16.51 4.49
N LYS A 904 46.53 17.10 3.54
CA LYS A 904 46.50 18.56 3.30
C LYS A 904 45.63 19.29 4.31
N GLU A 905 44.55 18.65 4.77
CA GLU A 905 43.59 19.25 5.70
C GLU A 905 43.86 18.91 7.18
N ASP A 906 44.85 18.04 7.50
CA ASP A 906 45.18 17.59 8.86
C ASP A 906 43.96 17.05 9.64
N VAL A 907 42.98 16.49 8.93
CA VAL A 907 41.71 15.98 9.48
C VAL A 907 41.40 14.61 8.86
N MET A 908 41.37 13.57 9.70
CA MET A 908 40.84 12.24 9.33
C MET A 908 39.30 12.32 9.35
N PHE A 909 38.67 12.11 8.19
CA PHE A 909 37.35 12.68 7.89
C PHE A 909 36.13 11.98 8.54
N PHE A 910 36.26 10.88 9.30
CA PHE A 910 35.06 10.11 9.70
C PHE A 910 34.93 9.59 11.16
N ALA A 911 35.83 9.94 12.09
CA ALA A 911 35.61 9.59 13.51
C ALA A 911 36.05 10.66 14.51
N ASP A 912 37.20 11.30 14.27
CA ASP A 912 37.82 12.20 15.25
C ASP A 912 37.28 13.65 15.19
N ALA A 913 36.65 14.05 14.09
CA ALA A 913 36.19 15.43 13.87
C ALA A 913 34.97 15.80 14.74
N THR A 914 34.02 14.87 14.91
CA THR A 914 32.87 15.07 15.78
C THR A 914 33.28 15.11 17.26
N ASP A 915 34.16 14.19 17.68
CA ASP A 915 34.60 14.10 19.07
C ASP A 915 35.49 15.28 19.48
N ARG A 916 36.39 15.75 18.61
CA ARG A 916 37.20 16.95 18.87
C ARG A 916 36.39 18.23 18.82
N PHE A 917 35.36 18.32 17.97
CA PHE A 917 34.46 19.47 17.94
C PHE A 917 33.57 19.51 19.18
N GLU A 918 33.07 18.36 19.64
CA GLU A 918 32.35 18.23 20.90
C GLU A 918 33.24 18.55 22.10
N GLU A 919 34.48 18.04 22.14
CA GLU A 919 35.45 18.40 23.17
C GLU A 919 35.75 19.91 23.20
N LYS A 920 36.00 20.53 22.04
CA LYS A 920 36.23 21.99 21.94
C LYS A 920 35.00 22.76 22.41
N LYS A 921 33.79 22.33 22.04
CA LYS A 921 32.52 22.94 22.48
C LYS A 921 32.31 22.75 23.98
N ARG A 922 32.72 21.61 24.55
CA ARG A 922 32.66 21.30 25.99
C ARG A 922 33.68 22.12 26.79
N LYS A 923 34.91 22.28 26.26
CA LYS A 923 35.95 23.16 26.82
C LYS A 923 35.56 24.63 26.75
N ARG A 924 34.92 25.07 25.66
CA ARG A 924 34.38 26.44 25.50
C ARG A 924 33.23 26.73 26.46
N ARG A 925 32.27 25.81 26.61
CA ARG A 925 31.19 25.90 27.62
C ARG A 925 31.72 25.90 29.06
N LYS A 926 32.80 25.15 29.35
CA LYS A 926 33.46 25.20 30.67
C LYS A 926 34.15 26.54 30.92
N ARG A 927 34.80 27.13 29.93
CA ARG A 927 35.40 28.48 30.03
C ARG A 927 34.33 29.57 30.20
N GLU A 928 33.26 29.52 29.42
CA GLU A 928 32.15 30.47 29.54
C GLU A 928 31.45 30.36 30.92
N ARG A 929 31.29 29.15 31.46
CA ARG A 929 30.82 28.95 32.85
C ARG A 929 31.79 29.44 33.91
N ALA A 930 33.10 29.28 33.71
CA ALA A 930 34.11 29.77 34.65
C ALA A 930 34.19 31.30 34.69
N VAL A 931 33.94 31.97 33.56
CA VAL A 931 33.87 33.44 33.47
C VAL A 931 32.61 33.99 34.13
N LEU A 932 31.48 33.28 34.06
CA LEU A 932 30.22 33.64 34.74
C LEU A 932 30.23 33.41 36.26
N THR A 933 31.22 32.71 36.81
CA THR A 933 31.39 32.50 38.27
C THR A 933 32.36 33.48 38.92
N VAL A 934 32.97 34.39 38.15
CA VAL A 934 33.96 35.39 38.64
C VAL A 934 33.46 36.84 38.44
N THR A 935 32.18 37.01 38.07
CA THR A 935 31.44 38.28 38.15
C THR A 935 30.29 38.10 39.13
#